data_AF-A0A7X1WS39-F1
#
_entry.id   AF-A0A7X1WS39-F1
#
_cell.length_a   1.000
_cell.length_b   1.000
_cell.length_c   1.000
_cell.angle_alpha   90.00
_cell.angle_beta   90.00
_cell.angle_gamma   90.00
#
_symmetry.space_group_name_H-M   'P 1'
#
loop_
_entity.id
_entity.type
_entity.pdbx_description
1 polymer ?
#
loop_
_entity_poly.entity_id
_entity_poly.type
_entity_poly.pdbx_seq_one_letter_code
_entity_poly.pdbx_strand_id
1 'polypeptide(L)'
;MISDLSSPADISLSGLYADNRGTQKDSDVIRTLLDQSDWFCHAVEFDPRSGQALPQSLSSVLARMSGYSPPSAGRPVRDRLWRIVEHSRHSVERLFRGLNEAPRREQALLPVHAVRELDANSFIKLSNRPGRNIREKLAGNPYLQGVRRFQSINLPENRLLKAFVEHLAQLLELRRDILGHEDELLLQILTWLRSGEARDIGRWENLPPNNTLLSHRDYRRVWDAWRLLQSLEDDLSADHSRLPERIRTKRLWNTYAQMWRDGSHRFADMPVFFDYDRFEIRPWFSKVVAQRVPETINRNVSVEDIRTPVCVDFATLRPRYATGTTVRSLPDAFLWQKWRDANTAVALDLFTSDAIYAHAQATTLSSADLFFSRTDPEQLDPAARAFASRLHSVFRHETLIWLVPDALNDFELDVTRRNVNARFQNAIPLPRSIAAAFLRADYSKVRNDSAIVVIDSVGGKTCVTKLIARFDPELKKVLPETNGFYWERHPPVIISNASPEMHEEKKYEIPTLDDQGQWREAPHATKPAVVDAATLRNDPRIGQFAFAINLTNSPVTGGIRLHSLQQRAGGIALWRDQIPELSIKAVRDGLHRRFHLVSRGTTVKPLRGRPVAVEVGEDFTLPAGRTFYQFPLFLGYSTENLGYSARLESPAFPLNKDVVCKLQLTFEYGADDPYKLIFVPQNGSFHPVTATWCRTAEVIITDAPAPQYPAPMTWADLHHVPRDGGDETADLLDWIPNAIAQLDQDIYIRPRERTTGVISTTWRQDKNEGHFTFANTDLSAKKVFIHQKSFIDGINHADFLEGSRISFEVIERAGKYSGRNIAGEHHQEIERLKDFDEASISMPLNRIRKALYYPVIQTWRDGRSIDDADCPKAFADAARTNIDYLASLLHESQLPEQVKDEIRFLMCCMHSDAPDECVQWITEQVSKDRIDNPRAVGFALGSVVEPWQQSILSGFMERPTESALRVFAYAIWRDRHFVEQFDVEQMTAILDSLNTVLSQIKPCPPRKKINDKRTTLNWLQSTTEPLELLLGLLRARNSPDAQIRMLLQPHQKVTKELANRVERVTEFVAQSNGCLYSRIQINIEKPHGDQTPDLLFALRMYLTGDDGANAIHITSVSDKNDE
;
A
#
# COMPACT_ATOMS: atom_id res chain seq x y z
N MET A 1 -41.54 -52.86 4.51
CA MET A 1 -41.60 -53.81 5.64
C MET A 1 -40.21 -54.40 5.80
N ILE A 2 -39.45 -53.91 6.78
CA ILE A 2 -38.20 -54.54 7.27
C ILE A 2 -38.21 -54.23 8.76
N SER A 3 -38.53 -55.23 9.57
CA SER A 3 -38.53 -55.17 11.03
C SER A 3 -37.66 -56.32 11.55
N ASP A 4 -36.79 -55.98 12.50
CA ASP A 4 -35.81 -56.81 13.22
C ASP A 4 -34.58 -57.32 12.45
N LEU A 5 -33.51 -56.54 12.56
CA LEU A 5 -32.11 -56.96 12.44
C LEU A 5 -31.39 -56.49 13.72
N SER A 6 -31.53 -57.26 14.80
CA SER A 6 -30.99 -56.96 16.13
C SER A 6 -30.31 -58.19 16.75
N SER A 7 -29.43 -58.85 15.97
CA SER A 7 -28.43 -59.77 16.52
C SER A 7 -27.04 -59.34 16.06
N PRO A 8 -26.06 -59.17 16.96
CA PRO A 8 -24.69 -58.84 16.58
C PRO A 8 -24.02 -60.13 16.08
N ALA A 9 -24.15 -60.41 14.79
CA ALA A 9 -23.22 -61.30 14.12
C ALA A 9 -21.94 -60.50 13.83
N ASP A 10 -20.79 -60.99 14.27
CA ASP A 10 -19.48 -60.41 13.90
C ASP A 10 -19.33 -60.47 12.37
N ILE A 11 -19.35 -59.31 11.71
CA ILE A 11 -19.15 -59.22 10.26
C ILE A 11 -17.65 -59.24 9.99
N SER A 12 -17.17 -60.39 9.50
CA SER A 12 -15.82 -60.54 8.95
C SER A 12 -15.76 -60.16 7.47
N LEU A 13 -14.58 -59.77 6.97
CA LEU A 13 -14.38 -59.48 5.54
C LEU A 13 -14.70 -60.69 4.66
N SER A 14 -14.40 -61.91 5.12
CA SER A 14 -14.77 -63.16 4.44
C SER A 14 -16.28 -63.36 4.34
N GLY A 15 -17.04 -63.05 5.41
CA GLY A 15 -18.51 -63.09 5.40
C GLY A 15 -19.08 -62.04 4.45
N LEU A 16 -18.55 -60.82 4.49
CA LEU A 16 -18.91 -59.72 3.59
C LEU A 16 -18.78 -60.11 2.10
N TYR A 17 -17.72 -60.82 1.74
CA TYR A 17 -17.50 -61.26 0.36
C TYR A 17 -18.36 -62.46 -0.02
N ALA A 18 -18.50 -63.46 0.84
CA ALA A 18 -19.24 -64.69 0.54
C ALA A 18 -20.72 -64.38 0.26
N ASP A 19 -21.32 -63.54 1.10
CA ASP A 19 -22.76 -63.23 1.03
C ASP A 19 -23.13 -62.29 -0.11
N ASN A 20 -22.17 -61.52 -0.63
CA ASN A 20 -22.36 -60.72 -1.84
C ASN A 20 -22.75 -61.60 -3.05
N ARG A 21 -22.16 -62.80 -3.18
CA ARG A 21 -22.50 -63.79 -4.23
C ARG A 21 -23.81 -64.55 -3.99
N GLY A 22 -24.51 -64.31 -2.87
CA GLY A 22 -25.85 -64.85 -2.62
C GLY A 22 -25.90 -66.26 -2.00
N THR A 23 -24.88 -66.65 -1.24
CA THR A 23 -24.76 -68.00 -0.67
C THR A 23 -25.39 -68.20 0.73
N GLN A 24 -25.77 -67.15 1.47
CA GLN A 24 -26.48 -67.24 2.78
C GLN A 24 -27.57 -66.15 2.99
N LYS A 25 -28.33 -66.28 4.10
CA LYS A 25 -29.57 -65.54 4.43
C LYS A 25 -29.40 -64.03 4.74
N ASP A 26 -28.20 -63.56 5.11
CA ASP A 26 -27.90 -62.15 5.44
C ASP A 26 -27.44 -61.31 4.21
N SER A 27 -27.68 -61.82 3.00
CA SER A 27 -27.18 -61.28 1.73
C SER A 27 -27.55 -59.81 1.45
N ASP A 28 -28.73 -59.35 1.90
CA ASP A 28 -29.22 -57.99 1.57
C ASP A 28 -28.53 -56.88 2.39
N VAL A 29 -28.20 -57.13 3.65
CA VAL A 29 -27.51 -56.18 4.54
C VAL A 29 -26.09 -55.93 4.05
N ILE A 30 -25.37 -57.01 3.74
CA ILE A 30 -23.99 -56.98 3.28
C ILE A 30 -23.85 -56.32 1.89
N ARG A 31 -24.76 -56.64 0.96
CA ARG A 31 -24.83 -55.96 -0.35
C ARG A 31 -25.06 -54.46 -0.18
N THR A 32 -25.90 -54.07 0.77
CA THR A 32 -26.15 -52.66 1.08
C THR A 32 -24.89 -51.96 1.61
N LEU A 33 -24.10 -52.59 2.49
CA LEU A 33 -22.85 -52.02 3.01
C LEU A 33 -21.79 -51.82 1.92
N LEU A 34 -21.64 -52.79 1.02
CA LEU A 34 -20.73 -52.72 -0.12
C LEU A 34 -21.16 -51.63 -1.12
N ASP A 35 -22.44 -51.56 -1.47
CA ASP A 35 -22.99 -50.52 -2.34
C ASP A 35 -22.93 -49.12 -1.72
N GLN A 36 -23.05 -48.99 -0.40
CA GLN A 36 -22.82 -47.72 0.30
C GLN A 36 -21.36 -47.29 0.20
N SER A 37 -20.43 -48.20 0.45
CA SER A 37 -18.98 -47.93 0.42
C SER A 37 -18.52 -47.56 -0.98
N ASP A 38 -19.02 -48.27 -2.00
CA ASP A 38 -18.71 -48.00 -3.41
C ASP A 38 -19.25 -46.63 -3.85
N TRP A 39 -20.52 -46.34 -3.51
CA TRP A 39 -21.14 -45.03 -3.73
C TRP A 39 -20.34 -43.89 -3.09
N PHE A 40 -19.90 -44.05 -1.84
CA PHE A 40 -19.11 -43.03 -1.16
C PHE A 40 -17.74 -42.83 -1.81
N CYS A 41 -17.03 -43.93 -2.12
CA CYS A 41 -15.76 -43.86 -2.85
C CYS A 41 -15.91 -43.30 -4.27
N HIS A 42 -17.10 -43.42 -4.88
CA HIS A 42 -17.40 -42.78 -6.15
C HIS A 42 -17.60 -41.27 -6.02
N ALA A 43 -18.24 -40.81 -4.94
CA ALA A 43 -18.54 -39.39 -4.70
C ALA A 43 -17.35 -38.57 -4.17
N VAL A 44 -16.37 -39.22 -3.54
CA VAL A 44 -15.30 -38.56 -2.78
C VAL A 44 -13.94 -38.63 -3.48
N GLU A 45 -13.20 -37.52 -3.45
CA GLU A 45 -11.78 -37.45 -3.80
C GLU A 45 -10.94 -37.60 -2.54
N PHE A 46 -9.81 -38.30 -2.65
CA PHE A 46 -8.93 -38.56 -1.52
C PHE A 46 -7.54 -38.05 -1.81
N ASP A 47 -6.90 -37.46 -0.80
CA ASP A 47 -5.52 -37.02 -0.89
C ASP A 47 -4.60 -38.23 -1.11
N PRO A 48 -3.86 -38.29 -2.22
CA PRO A 48 -2.93 -39.40 -2.47
C PRO A 48 -1.80 -39.48 -1.43
N ARG A 49 -1.54 -38.41 -0.66
CA ARG A 49 -0.50 -38.39 0.39
C ARG A 49 -1.02 -38.88 1.73
N SER A 50 -2.07 -38.28 2.29
CA SER A 50 -2.60 -38.63 3.61
C SER A 50 -3.64 -39.75 3.57
N GLY A 51 -4.22 -40.02 2.40
CA GLY A 51 -5.38 -40.90 2.27
C GLY A 51 -6.67 -40.28 2.80
N GLN A 52 -6.68 -39.07 3.36
CA GLN A 52 -7.89 -38.45 3.87
C GLN A 52 -8.79 -37.95 2.72
N ALA A 53 -10.09 -37.87 2.98
CA ALA A 53 -11.02 -37.31 2.03
C ALA A 53 -10.81 -35.80 1.89
N LEU A 54 -10.74 -35.31 0.66
CA LEU A 54 -10.56 -33.90 0.35
C LEU A 54 -11.91 -33.18 0.40
N PRO A 55 -11.97 -31.94 0.94
CA PRO A 55 -13.11 -31.07 0.76
C PRO A 55 -13.37 -30.84 -0.73
N GLN A 56 -14.63 -30.87 -1.16
CA GLN A 56 -15.03 -30.66 -2.55
C GLN A 56 -16.17 -29.62 -2.60
N SER A 57 -16.36 -28.95 -3.74
CA SER A 57 -17.51 -28.07 -3.96
C SER A 57 -18.80 -28.90 -4.03
N LEU A 58 -19.89 -28.40 -3.46
CA LEU A 58 -21.21 -29.04 -3.51
C LEU A 58 -21.59 -29.50 -4.93
N SER A 59 -21.44 -28.66 -5.94
CA SER A 59 -21.79 -29.00 -7.34
C SER A 59 -20.99 -30.19 -7.86
N SER A 60 -19.68 -30.26 -7.60
CA SER A 60 -18.84 -31.41 -7.98
C SER A 60 -19.30 -32.71 -7.32
N VAL A 61 -19.67 -32.65 -6.04
CA VAL A 61 -20.16 -33.81 -5.27
C VAL A 61 -21.48 -34.32 -5.84
N LEU A 62 -22.44 -33.41 -6.09
CA LEU A 62 -23.72 -33.76 -6.67
C LEU A 62 -23.57 -34.30 -8.10
N ALA A 63 -22.67 -33.73 -8.90
CA ALA A 63 -22.34 -34.23 -10.23
C ALA A 63 -21.85 -35.68 -10.19
N ARG A 64 -20.86 -35.99 -9.33
CA ARG A 64 -20.33 -37.36 -9.17
C ARG A 64 -21.40 -38.32 -8.68
N MET A 65 -22.16 -37.96 -7.65
CA MET A 65 -23.24 -38.81 -7.13
C MET A 65 -24.33 -39.07 -8.17
N SER A 66 -24.68 -38.08 -8.99
CA SER A 66 -25.69 -38.24 -10.05
C SER A 66 -25.24 -39.14 -11.20
N GLY A 67 -23.91 -39.30 -11.37
CA GLY A 67 -23.29 -40.21 -12.34
C GLY A 67 -23.04 -41.61 -11.81
N TYR A 68 -23.31 -41.86 -10.53
CA TYR A 68 -23.10 -43.17 -9.92
C TYR A 68 -24.02 -44.22 -10.53
N SER A 69 -23.45 -45.39 -10.83
CA SER A 69 -24.18 -46.59 -11.15
C SER A 69 -23.50 -47.74 -10.40
N PRO A 70 -24.26 -48.61 -9.71
CA PRO A 70 -23.68 -49.76 -9.03
C PRO A 70 -22.83 -50.60 -9.99
N PRO A 71 -21.71 -51.18 -9.52
CA PRO A 71 -20.82 -51.95 -10.37
C PRO A 71 -21.55 -53.17 -10.97
N SER A 72 -21.47 -53.31 -12.29
CA SER A 72 -21.92 -54.51 -13.00
C SER A 72 -20.97 -55.69 -12.76
N ALA A 73 -21.41 -56.93 -13.02
CA ALA A 73 -20.58 -58.12 -12.89
C ALA A 73 -19.21 -57.94 -13.57
N GLY A 74 -18.12 -58.13 -12.81
CA GLY A 74 -16.74 -58.01 -13.29
C GLY A 74 -16.04 -56.65 -13.06
N ARG A 75 -16.73 -55.61 -12.57
CA ARG A 75 -16.07 -54.37 -12.10
C ARG A 75 -15.73 -54.45 -10.61
N PRO A 76 -14.53 -54.01 -10.19
CA PRO A 76 -14.13 -54.05 -8.79
C PRO A 76 -14.99 -53.11 -7.94
N VAL A 77 -15.59 -53.65 -6.87
CA VAL A 77 -16.35 -52.90 -5.85
C VAL A 77 -15.37 -52.11 -4.97
N ARG A 78 -15.58 -50.81 -4.77
CA ARG A 78 -14.73 -49.94 -3.95
C ARG A 78 -15.16 -50.02 -2.48
N ASP A 79 -14.50 -50.89 -1.74
CA ASP A 79 -14.69 -51.11 -0.30
C ASP A 79 -13.46 -50.62 0.52
N ARG A 80 -13.46 -50.88 1.84
CA ARG A 80 -12.35 -50.50 2.73
C ARG A 80 -11.02 -51.13 2.30
N LEU A 81 -11.03 -52.40 1.89
CA LEU A 81 -9.82 -53.08 1.39
C LEU A 81 -9.29 -52.40 0.12
N TRP A 82 -10.17 -52.05 -0.83
CA TRP A 82 -9.80 -51.30 -2.03
C TRP A 82 -9.15 -49.96 -1.69
N ARG A 83 -9.67 -49.24 -0.69
CA ARG A 83 -9.09 -47.96 -0.22
C ARG A 83 -7.68 -48.13 0.36
N ILE A 84 -7.44 -49.19 1.14
CA ILE A 84 -6.12 -49.51 1.70
C ILE A 84 -5.12 -49.82 0.56
N VAL A 85 -5.55 -50.61 -0.42
CA VAL A 85 -4.75 -50.94 -1.61
C VAL A 85 -4.42 -49.66 -2.38
N GLU A 86 -5.41 -48.83 -2.69
CA GLU A 86 -5.22 -47.63 -3.51
C GLU A 86 -4.30 -46.59 -2.84
N HIS A 87 -4.41 -46.42 -1.51
CA HIS A 87 -3.53 -45.53 -0.75
C HIS A 87 -2.05 -45.98 -0.75
N SER A 88 -1.81 -47.31 -0.72
CA SER A 88 -0.48 -47.88 -0.56
C SER A 88 0.20 -48.28 -1.88
N ARG A 89 -0.56 -48.54 -2.96
CA ARG A 89 -0.11 -49.10 -4.25
C ARG A 89 1.22 -48.53 -4.74
N HIS A 90 1.25 -47.22 -5.02
CA HIS A 90 2.43 -46.54 -5.57
C HIS A 90 3.64 -46.59 -4.63
N SER A 91 3.43 -46.64 -3.32
CA SER A 91 4.51 -46.72 -2.33
C SER A 91 5.11 -48.11 -2.32
N VAL A 92 4.26 -49.15 -2.29
CA VAL A 92 4.68 -50.55 -2.37
C VAL A 92 5.46 -50.80 -3.65
N GLU A 93 4.94 -50.37 -4.79
CA GLU A 93 5.60 -50.51 -6.10
C GLU A 93 6.98 -49.87 -6.15
N ARG A 94 7.16 -48.69 -5.54
CA ARG A 94 8.46 -48.01 -5.47
C ARG A 94 9.42 -48.73 -4.53
N LEU A 95 8.93 -49.15 -3.36
CA LEU A 95 9.75 -49.83 -2.36
C LEU A 95 10.23 -51.21 -2.83
N PHE A 96 9.43 -51.91 -3.63
CA PHE A 96 9.86 -53.15 -4.30
C PHE A 96 11.01 -52.95 -5.28
N ARG A 97 11.24 -51.72 -5.77
CA ARG A 97 12.35 -51.38 -6.68
C ARG A 97 13.56 -50.78 -5.95
N GLY A 98 13.42 -50.44 -4.67
CA GLY A 98 14.45 -49.75 -3.89
C GLY A 98 14.09 -49.71 -2.41
N LEU A 99 14.56 -50.72 -1.67
CA LEU A 99 14.41 -50.79 -0.22
C LEU A 99 15.41 -49.88 0.48
N ASN A 100 15.07 -49.43 1.68
CA ASN A 100 16.05 -48.81 2.57
C ASN A 100 17.14 -49.81 2.97
N GLU A 101 18.36 -49.31 3.01
CA GLU A 101 19.56 -50.04 3.41
C GLU A 101 20.27 -49.29 4.53
N ALA A 102 20.80 -50.02 5.51
CA ALA A 102 21.68 -49.44 6.51
C ALA A 102 22.98 -50.25 6.64
N PRO A 103 24.12 -49.58 6.84
CA PRO A 103 25.39 -50.26 7.00
C PRO A 103 25.36 -51.08 8.29
N ARG A 104 25.54 -52.39 8.16
CA ARG A 104 25.71 -53.31 9.29
C ARG A 104 27.10 -53.91 9.26
N ARG A 105 27.59 -54.23 10.45
CA ARG A 105 28.83 -54.97 10.67
C ARG A 105 28.49 -56.30 11.31
N GLU A 106 29.03 -57.38 10.76
CA GLU A 106 28.95 -58.71 11.35
C GLU A 106 30.33 -59.37 11.39
N GLN A 107 30.42 -60.41 12.20
CA GLN A 107 31.61 -61.23 12.31
C GLN A 107 31.49 -62.43 11.37
N ALA A 108 32.16 -62.38 10.22
CA ALA A 108 32.09 -63.43 9.21
C ALA A 108 33.46 -64.07 8.97
N LEU A 109 33.45 -65.35 8.57
CA LEU A 109 34.64 -66.04 8.13
C LEU A 109 34.92 -65.62 6.68
N LEU A 110 35.97 -64.82 6.46
CA LEU A 110 36.32 -64.24 5.17
C LEU A 110 37.69 -64.77 4.71
N PRO A 111 37.91 -64.98 3.40
CA PRO A 111 39.25 -65.26 2.92
C PRO A 111 40.17 -64.08 3.24
N VAL A 112 41.44 -64.34 3.56
CA VAL A 112 42.38 -63.33 4.09
C VAL A 112 42.46 -62.08 3.21
N HIS A 113 42.36 -62.21 1.89
CA HIS A 113 42.38 -61.07 0.96
C HIS A 113 41.12 -60.17 1.02
N ALA A 114 40.00 -60.67 1.57
CA ALA A 114 38.74 -59.95 1.70
C ALA A 114 38.54 -59.32 3.09
N VAL A 115 39.44 -59.58 4.05
CA VAL A 115 39.39 -59.01 5.39
C VAL A 115 39.95 -57.58 5.36
N ARG A 116 39.09 -56.59 5.63
CA ARG A 116 39.48 -55.16 5.67
C ARG A 116 39.63 -54.59 7.08
N GLU A 117 39.03 -55.23 8.08
CA GLU A 117 38.98 -54.77 9.46
C GLU A 117 39.01 -55.97 10.41
N LEU A 118 39.80 -55.86 11.48
CA LEU A 118 39.98 -56.85 12.53
C LEU A 118 39.61 -56.21 13.87
N ASP A 119 38.78 -56.88 14.65
CA ASP A 119 38.41 -56.47 16.01
C ASP A 119 38.98 -57.45 17.06
N ALA A 120 38.73 -57.18 18.34
CA ALA A 120 39.19 -58.03 19.43
C ALA A 120 38.79 -59.51 19.26
N ASN A 121 37.57 -59.79 18.78
CA ASN A 121 37.10 -61.15 18.53
C ASN A 121 37.84 -61.84 17.37
N SER A 122 38.17 -61.07 16.33
CA SER A 122 38.98 -61.53 15.20
C SER A 122 40.36 -62.00 15.68
N PHE A 123 41.00 -61.22 16.55
CA PHE A 123 42.30 -61.57 17.15
C PHE A 123 42.23 -62.75 18.12
N ILE A 124 41.19 -62.83 18.95
CA ILE A 124 40.97 -63.98 19.85
C ILE A 124 40.88 -65.28 19.06
N LYS A 125 40.07 -65.29 17.99
CA LYS A 125 39.91 -66.48 17.15
C LYS A 125 41.14 -66.80 16.31
N LEU A 126 41.91 -65.81 15.89
CA LEU A 126 43.21 -66.03 15.25
C LEU A 126 44.24 -66.58 16.24
N SER A 127 44.23 -66.10 17.49
CA SER A 127 45.17 -66.53 18.55
C SER A 127 45.02 -68.02 18.85
N ASN A 128 43.78 -68.52 18.89
CA ASN A 128 43.44 -69.92 19.17
C ASN A 128 43.86 -70.91 18.06
N ARG A 129 44.40 -70.44 16.92
CA ARG A 129 44.90 -71.32 15.86
C ARG A 129 46.34 -71.76 16.12
N PRO A 130 46.68 -73.05 15.87
CA PRO A 130 48.04 -73.56 16.01
C PRO A 130 48.99 -72.92 14.99
N GLY A 131 50.18 -72.53 15.44
CA GLY A 131 51.22 -71.87 14.63
C GLY A 131 51.97 -70.78 15.43
N ARG A 132 53.25 -70.55 15.15
CA ARG A 132 54.10 -69.59 15.88
C ARG A 132 53.99 -68.16 15.36
N ASN A 133 53.65 -67.98 14.09
CA ASN A 133 53.46 -66.67 13.45
C ASN A 133 52.14 -66.63 12.65
N ILE A 134 51.66 -65.43 12.30
CA ILE A 134 50.37 -65.24 11.58
C ILE A 134 50.37 -66.02 10.25
N ARG A 135 51.52 -66.11 9.57
CA ARG A 135 51.68 -66.83 8.30
C ARG A 135 51.46 -68.34 8.48
N GLU A 136 52.02 -68.93 9.53
CA GLU A 136 51.80 -70.34 9.90
C GLU A 136 50.35 -70.60 10.31
N LYS A 137 49.74 -69.70 11.09
CA LYS A 137 48.34 -69.82 11.53
C LYS A 137 47.32 -69.74 10.39
N LEU A 138 47.70 -69.19 9.24
CA LEU A 138 46.84 -69.01 8.05
C LEU A 138 47.21 -69.92 6.87
N ALA A 139 48.29 -70.73 6.97
CA ALA A 139 48.80 -71.55 5.87
C ALA A 139 47.88 -72.72 5.48
N GLY A 140 47.21 -73.35 6.45
CA GLY A 140 46.33 -74.50 6.20
C GLY A 140 44.86 -74.14 5.91
N ASN A 141 44.41 -72.95 6.33
CA ASN A 141 43.06 -72.46 6.08
C ASN A 141 43.12 -70.93 5.91
N PRO A 142 43.14 -70.43 4.66
CA PRO A 142 43.36 -69.01 4.34
C PRO A 142 42.09 -68.16 4.53
N TYR A 143 41.28 -68.52 5.52
CA TYR A 143 40.10 -67.78 5.95
C TYR A 143 40.28 -67.33 7.39
N LEU A 144 39.89 -66.09 7.68
CA LEU A 144 40.02 -65.46 8.97
C LEU A 144 38.67 -64.86 9.35
N GLN A 145 38.34 -64.92 10.64
CA GLN A 145 37.13 -64.28 11.15
C GLN A 145 37.40 -62.78 11.27
N GLY A 146 36.75 -61.98 10.43
CA GLY A 146 36.96 -60.55 10.35
C GLY A 146 35.63 -59.80 10.28
N VAL A 147 35.70 -58.48 10.43
CA VAL A 147 34.52 -57.62 10.35
C VAL A 147 34.10 -57.49 8.90
N ARG A 148 32.94 -58.07 8.55
CA ARG A 148 32.29 -57.85 7.24
C ARG A 148 31.32 -56.67 7.38
N ARG A 149 31.54 -55.63 6.58
CA ARG A 149 30.56 -54.54 6.39
C ARG A 149 29.71 -54.86 5.18
N PHE A 150 28.40 -54.79 5.33
CA PHE A 150 27.45 -54.95 4.23
C PHE A 150 26.27 -54.00 4.44
N GLN A 151 25.56 -53.69 3.36
CA GLN A 151 24.30 -52.98 3.45
C GLN A 151 23.22 -53.98 3.79
N SER A 152 22.59 -53.81 4.96
CA SER A 152 21.50 -54.69 5.38
C SER A 152 20.17 -54.04 5.04
N ILE A 153 19.33 -54.80 4.34
CA ILE A 153 17.91 -54.48 4.13
C ILE A 153 17.02 -54.97 5.28
N ASN A 154 17.55 -55.66 6.29
CA ASN A 154 16.76 -56.18 7.41
C ASN A 154 16.50 -55.10 8.48
N LEU A 155 15.83 -54.04 8.07
CA LEU A 155 15.48 -52.87 8.88
C LEU A 155 14.04 -52.93 9.36
N PRO A 156 13.68 -52.31 10.50
CA PRO A 156 12.31 -52.28 11.01
C PRO A 156 11.27 -51.89 9.95
N GLU A 157 11.54 -50.87 9.13
CA GLU A 157 10.65 -50.40 8.07
C GLU A 157 10.43 -51.42 6.94
N ASN A 158 11.45 -52.21 6.60
CA ASN A 158 11.35 -53.28 5.61
C ASN A 158 10.62 -54.50 6.17
N ARG A 159 10.82 -54.81 7.45
CA ARG A 159 10.06 -55.85 8.16
C ARG A 159 8.57 -55.52 8.20
N LEU A 160 8.23 -54.26 8.47
CA LEU A 160 6.86 -53.75 8.40
C LEU A 160 6.29 -53.89 6.98
N LEU A 161 7.03 -53.43 5.96
CA LEU A 161 6.61 -53.57 4.56
C LEU A 161 6.30 -55.03 4.23
N LYS A 162 7.19 -55.95 4.58
CA LYS A 162 7.01 -57.39 4.36
C LYS A 162 5.75 -57.91 5.06
N ALA A 163 5.57 -57.63 6.34
CA ALA A 163 4.39 -58.05 7.10
C ALA A 163 3.09 -57.48 6.52
N PHE A 164 3.11 -56.21 6.11
CA PHE A 164 1.96 -55.56 5.47
C PHE A 164 1.60 -56.24 4.15
N VAL A 165 2.56 -56.45 3.24
CA VAL A 165 2.25 -57.05 1.94
C VAL A 165 1.90 -58.54 2.04
N GLU A 166 2.45 -59.27 3.01
CA GLU A 166 2.05 -60.66 3.29
C GLU A 166 0.57 -60.73 3.71
N HIS A 167 0.14 -59.88 4.63
CA HIS A 167 -1.26 -59.82 5.08
C HIS A 167 -2.17 -59.30 3.96
N LEU A 168 -1.75 -58.26 3.23
CA LEU A 168 -2.50 -57.73 2.10
C LEU A 168 -2.71 -58.78 1.00
N ALA A 169 -1.70 -59.60 0.70
CA ALA A 169 -1.82 -60.67 -0.30
C ALA A 169 -2.91 -61.67 0.09
N GLN A 170 -2.98 -62.09 1.36
CA GLN A 170 -4.02 -63.00 1.84
C GLN A 170 -5.43 -62.43 1.63
N LEU A 171 -5.63 -61.15 1.93
CA LEU A 171 -6.92 -60.48 1.75
C LEU A 171 -7.27 -60.28 0.26
N LEU A 172 -6.29 -60.01 -0.59
CA LEU A 172 -6.48 -59.91 -2.05
C LEU A 172 -6.78 -61.27 -2.69
N GLU A 173 -6.14 -62.35 -2.22
CA GLU A 173 -6.46 -63.73 -2.62
C GLU A 173 -7.89 -64.09 -2.22
N LEU A 174 -8.27 -63.79 -0.98
CA LEU A 174 -9.65 -63.98 -0.49
C LEU A 174 -10.66 -63.24 -1.38
N ARG A 175 -10.37 -61.98 -1.71
CA ARG A 175 -11.21 -61.16 -2.59
C ARG A 175 -11.30 -61.75 -4.01
N ARG A 176 -10.20 -62.24 -4.57
CA ARG A 176 -10.17 -62.90 -5.89
C ARG A 176 -11.00 -64.18 -5.86
N ASP A 177 -10.80 -65.02 -4.86
CA ASP A 177 -11.41 -66.34 -4.79
C ASP A 177 -12.92 -66.23 -4.57
N ILE A 178 -13.37 -65.27 -3.76
CA ILE A 178 -14.79 -65.10 -3.44
C ILE A 178 -15.51 -64.18 -4.43
N LEU A 179 -14.97 -63.00 -4.76
CA LEU A 179 -15.66 -62.05 -5.67
C LEU A 179 -15.31 -62.30 -7.14
N GLY A 180 -14.21 -62.98 -7.45
CA GLY A 180 -13.68 -63.10 -8.82
C GLY A 180 -12.95 -61.84 -9.28
N HIS A 181 -12.60 -60.94 -8.37
CA HIS A 181 -11.91 -59.69 -8.66
C HIS A 181 -10.42 -59.84 -8.40
N GLU A 182 -9.61 -59.83 -9.46
CA GLU A 182 -8.15 -59.88 -9.37
C GLU A 182 -7.57 -58.46 -9.40
N ASP A 183 -6.67 -58.13 -8.46
CA ASP A 183 -5.92 -56.87 -8.43
C ASP A 183 -4.48 -57.10 -8.91
N GLU A 184 -3.97 -56.24 -9.80
CA GLU A 184 -2.63 -56.35 -10.37
C GLU A 184 -1.51 -56.33 -9.32
N LEU A 185 -1.74 -55.69 -8.17
CA LEU A 185 -0.74 -55.61 -7.09
C LEU A 185 -0.49 -56.98 -6.46
N LEU A 186 -1.46 -57.89 -6.48
CA LEU A 186 -1.32 -59.23 -5.90
C LEU A 186 -0.17 -60.00 -6.56
N LEU A 187 -0.11 -60.00 -7.89
CA LEU A 187 0.96 -60.68 -8.64
C LEU A 187 2.34 -60.09 -8.31
N GLN A 188 2.42 -58.78 -8.19
CA GLN A 188 3.66 -58.09 -7.85
C GLN A 188 4.13 -58.45 -6.43
N ILE A 189 3.21 -58.48 -5.46
CA ILE A 189 3.50 -58.87 -4.08
C ILE A 189 3.99 -60.32 -4.04
N LEU A 190 3.27 -61.26 -4.65
CA LEU A 190 3.66 -62.68 -4.66
C LEU A 190 5.02 -62.91 -5.33
N THR A 191 5.33 -62.13 -6.38
CA THR A 191 6.64 -62.18 -7.04
C THR A 191 7.74 -61.66 -6.12
N TRP A 192 7.52 -60.51 -5.47
CA TRP A 192 8.49 -59.93 -4.55
C TRP A 192 8.74 -60.83 -3.34
N LEU A 193 7.70 -61.43 -2.75
CA LEU A 193 7.83 -62.35 -1.60
C LEU A 193 8.67 -63.60 -1.91
N ARG A 194 8.80 -63.99 -3.19
CA ARG A 194 9.64 -65.13 -3.63
C ARG A 194 11.11 -64.74 -3.85
N SER A 195 11.42 -63.45 -3.91
CA SER A 195 12.77 -62.91 -4.15
C SER A 195 13.77 -63.23 -3.02
N GLY A 196 15.07 -63.13 -3.32
CA GLY A 196 16.12 -63.25 -2.30
C GLY A 196 16.06 -62.13 -1.26
N GLU A 197 15.75 -60.91 -1.69
CA GLU A 197 15.62 -59.73 -0.83
C GLU A 197 14.53 -59.92 0.25
N ALA A 198 13.36 -60.40 -0.15
CA ALA A 198 12.27 -60.65 0.80
C ALA A 198 12.62 -61.75 1.81
N ARG A 199 13.42 -62.76 1.44
CA ARG A 199 13.88 -63.82 2.36
C ARG A 199 14.84 -63.29 3.42
N ASP A 200 15.66 -62.31 3.07
CA ASP A 200 16.65 -61.71 3.96
C ASP A 200 16.04 -60.69 4.96
N ILE A 201 14.78 -60.30 4.77
CA ILE A 201 14.01 -59.46 5.71
C ILE A 201 13.37 -60.32 6.81
N GLY A 202 13.65 -59.98 8.07
CA GLY A 202 13.13 -60.65 9.26
C GLY A 202 11.65 -60.39 9.55
N ARG A 203 11.15 -60.95 10.66
CA ARG A 203 9.76 -60.78 11.11
C ARG A 203 9.51 -59.39 11.70
N TRP A 204 8.34 -58.83 11.45
CA TRP A 204 7.86 -57.64 12.14
C TRP A 204 7.48 -57.94 13.60
N GLU A 205 8.01 -57.16 14.55
CA GLU A 205 7.87 -57.40 16.00
C GLU A 205 6.94 -56.38 16.68
N ASN A 206 6.04 -55.72 15.93
CA ASN A 206 5.13 -54.68 16.46
C ASN A 206 5.85 -53.53 17.17
N LEU A 207 6.99 -53.12 16.62
CA LEU A 207 7.77 -52.01 17.16
C LEU A 207 7.01 -50.67 16.99
N PRO A 208 7.14 -49.72 17.93
CA PRO A 208 6.58 -48.38 17.76
C PRO A 208 7.21 -47.68 16.54
N PRO A 209 6.51 -46.72 15.91
CA PRO A 209 7.02 -46.05 14.73
C PRO A 209 8.31 -45.28 15.06
N ASN A 210 9.38 -45.54 14.30
CA ASN A 210 10.65 -44.81 14.41
C ASN A 210 10.64 -43.56 13.51
N ASN A 211 11.63 -42.68 13.70
CA ASN A 211 11.73 -41.43 12.89
C ASN A 211 11.78 -41.72 11.39
N THR A 212 12.45 -42.80 10.97
CA THR A 212 12.54 -43.21 9.56
C THR A 212 11.17 -43.53 8.95
N LEU A 213 10.32 -44.27 9.67
CA LEU A 213 8.95 -44.59 9.26
C LEU A 213 8.07 -43.34 9.17
N LEU A 214 8.26 -42.38 10.09
CA LEU A 214 7.45 -41.16 10.15
C LEU A 214 7.88 -40.10 9.12
N SER A 215 9.16 -40.04 8.76
CA SER A 215 9.71 -39.04 7.84
C SER A 215 9.77 -39.50 6.38
N HIS A 216 9.87 -40.81 6.13
CA HIS A 216 10.04 -41.32 4.76
C HIS A 216 8.72 -41.33 3.99
N ARG A 217 8.73 -40.74 2.79
CA ARG A 217 7.53 -40.55 1.94
C ARG A 217 6.73 -41.84 1.70
N ASP A 218 7.42 -42.91 1.29
CA ASP A 218 6.75 -44.15 0.86
C ASP A 218 6.45 -45.09 2.06
N TYR A 219 7.39 -45.34 2.99
CA TYR A 219 7.12 -46.12 4.21
C TYR A 219 6.06 -45.53 5.14
N ARG A 220 5.92 -44.19 5.21
CA ARG A 220 4.85 -43.57 6.00
C ARG A 220 3.47 -44.04 5.56
N ARG A 221 3.24 -44.14 4.24
CA ARG A 221 1.97 -44.61 3.68
C ARG A 221 1.74 -46.10 3.93
N VAL A 222 2.81 -46.90 3.90
CA VAL A 222 2.76 -48.32 4.28
C VAL A 222 2.38 -48.48 5.74
N TRP A 223 2.92 -47.65 6.63
CA TRP A 223 2.55 -47.62 8.05
C TRP A 223 1.08 -47.23 8.26
N ASP A 224 0.61 -46.18 7.61
CA ASP A 224 -0.79 -45.74 7.69
C ASP A 224 -1.73 -46.82 7.14
N ALA A 225 -1.39 -47.45 6.00
CA ALA A 225 -2.13 -48.57 5.43
C ALA A 225 -2.12 -49.83 6.34
N TRP A 226 -0.99 -50.15 6.97
CA TRP A 226 -0.90 -51.25 7.94
C TRP A 226 -1.86 -51.03 9.11
N ARG A 227 -1.92 -49.81 9.67
CA ARG A 227 -2.86 -49.49 10.76
C ARG A 227 -4.31 -49.67 10.34
N LEU A 228 -4.69 -49.17 9.17
CA LEU A 228 -6.05 -49.36 8.61
C LEU A 228 -6.38 -50.84 8.38
N LEU A 229 -5.38 -51.63 8.00
CA LEU A 229 -5.55 -53.06 7.78
C LEU A 229 -5.71 -53.83 9.11
N GLN A 230 -5.11 -53.36 10.21
CA GLN A 230 -5.30 -53.93 11.54
C GLN A 230 -6.69 -53.64 12.13
N SER A 231 -7.29 -52.49 11.85
CA SER A 231 -8.64 -52.12 12.33
C SER A 231 -9.77 -52.57 11.40
N LEU A 232 -9.46 -53.22 10.28
CA LEU A 232 -10.42 -53.47 9.20
C LEU A 232 -11.69 -54.21 9.66
N GLU A 233 -11.57 -55.20 10.53
CA GLU A 233 -12.72 -55.97 11.03
C GLU A 233 -13.57 -55.15 12.03
N ASP A 234 -12.92 -54.40 12.94
CA ASP A 234 -13.59 -53.49 13.86
C ASP A 234 -14.36 -52.40 13.09
N ASP A 235 -13.74 -51.86 12.04
CA ASP A 235 -14.31 -50.84 11.18
C ASP A 235 -15.53 -51.35 10.40
N LEU A 236 -15.51 -52.60 9.92
CA LEU A 236 -16.66 -53.24 9.27
C LEU A 236 -17.82 -53.48 10.25
N SER A 237 -17.50 -53.90 11.47
CA SER A 237 -18.50 -54.07 12.53
C SER A 237 -19.14 -52.73 12.92
N ALA A 238 -18.33 -51.67 12.99
CA ALA A 238 -18.83 -50.31 13.20
C ALA A 238 -19.72 -49.83 12.03
N ASP A 239 -19.33 -50.09 10.78
CA ASP A 239 -20.13 -49.76 9.60
C ASP A 239 -21.51 -50.44 9.62
N HIS A 240 -21.55 -51.72 10.01
CA HIS A 240 -22.80 -52.47 10.17
C HIS A 240 -23.69 -51.89 11.27
N SER A 241 -23.12 -51.56 12.43
CA SER A 241 -23.87 -50.95 13.53
C SER A 241 -24.54 -49.62 13.15
N ARG A 242 -23.94 -48.89 12.19
CA ARG A 242 -24.43 -47.60 11.66
C ARG A 242 -25.25 -47.73 10.39
N LEU A 243 -25.61 -48.93 9.96
CA LEU A 243 -26.31 -49.16 8.70
C LEU A 243 -27.55 -48.26 8.50
N PRO A 244 -28.44 -48.05 9.50
CA PRO A 244 -29.59 -47.17 9.33
C PRO A 244 -29.21 -45.70 9.07
N GLU A 245 -28.16 -45.20 9.71
CA GLU A 245 -27.63 -43.84 9.54
C GLU A 245 -27.03 -43.70 8.13
N ARG A 246 -26.24 -44.69 7.70
CA ARG A 246 -25.65 -44.74 6.36
C ARG A 246 -26.71 -44.71 5.25
N ILE A 247 -27.81 -45.45 5.43
CA ILE A 247 -28.96 -45.44 4.51
C ILE A 247 -29.58 -44.04 4.42
N ARG A 248 -29.78 -43.36 5.55
CA ARG A 248 -30.33 -42.00 5.60
C ARG A 248 -29.42 -41.01 4.88
N THR A 249 -28.12 -41.04 5.15
CA THR A 249 -27.12 -40.18 4.48
C THR A 249 -27.13 -40.39 2.96
N LYS A 250 -27.03 -41.64 2.51
CA LYS A 250 -27.05 -41.97 1.06
C LYS A 250 -28.34 -41.49 0.40
N ARG A 251 -29.50 -41.70 1.03
CA ARG A 251 -30.81 -41.27 0.50
C ARG A 251 -30.93 -39.74 0.41
N LEU A 252 -30.49 -39.02 1.43
CA LEU A 252 -30.52 -37.55 1.45
C LEU A 252 -29.69 -36.98 0.29
N TRP A 253 -28.44 -37.41 0.17
CA TRP A 253 -27.53 -36.90 -0.85
C TRP A 253 -27.92 -37.33 -2.27
N ASN A 254 -28.47 -38.53 -2.46
CA ASN A 254 -29.06 -38.93 -3.74
C ASN A 254 -30.29 -38.09 -4.11
N THR A 255 -31.07 -37.61 -3.13
CA THR A 255 -32.18 -36.70 -3.39
C THR A 255 -31.66 -35.37 -3.94
N TYR A 256 -30.63 -34.78 -3.31
CA TYR A 256 -29.98 -33.57 -3.84
C TYR A 256 -29.34 -33.80 -5.20
N ALA A 257 -28.66 -34.93 -5.40
CA ALA A 257 -28.03 -35.28 -6.67
C ALA A 257 -29.07 -35.44 -7.79
N GLN A 258 -30.25 -35.98 -7.49
CA GLN A 258 -31.35 -36.08 -8.45
C GLN A 258 -31.94 -34.70 -8.79
N MET A 259 -32.20 -33.85 -7.78
CA MET A 259 -32.66 -32.47 -8.00
C MET A 259 -31.66 -31.66 -8.86
N TRP A 260 -30.37 -31.89 -8.63
CA TRP A 260 -29.28 -31.34 -9.43
C TRP A 260 -29.20 -31.99 -10.83
N ARG A 261 -29.43 -33.28 -10.98
CA ARG A 261 -29.42 -33.93 -12.31
C ARG A 261 -30.58 -33.44 -13.19
N ASP A 262 -31.76 -33.30 -12.61
CA ASP A 262 -32.99 -32.95 -13.32
C ASP A 262 -33.03 -31.49 -13.79
N GLY A 263 -32.09 -30.64 -13.37
CA GLY A 263 -32.09 -29.22 -13.76
C GLY A 263 -33.18 -28.37 -13.09
N SER A 264 -34.02 -28.95 -12.23
CA SER A 264 -35.22 -28.32 -11.67
C SER A 264 -34.95 -27.36 -10.51
N HIS A 265 -33.79 -27.48 -9.89
CA HIS A 265 -33.35 -26.64 -8.77
C HIS A 265 -31.93 -26.12 -9.03
N ARG A 266 -31.65 -24.90 -8.59
CA ARG A 266 -30.29 -24.35 -8.49
C ARG A 266 -29.73 -24.51 -7.07
N PHE A 267 -28.42 -24.70 -6.98
CA PHE A 267 -27.68 -24.82 -5.73
C PHE A 267 -26.60 -23.74 -5.64
N ALA A 268 -26.44 -23.14 -4.47
CA ALA A 268 -25.31 -22.26 -4.20
C ALA A 268 -24.12 -23.12 -3.74
N ASP A 269 -22.95 -22.94 -4.34
CA ASP A 269 -21.79 -23.77 -4.02
C ASP A 269 -21.18 -23.42 -2.66
N MET A 270 -20.82 -24.48 -1.93
CA MET A 270 -20.12 -24.38 -0.65
C MET A 270 -19.19 -25.59 -0.48
N PRO A 271 -18.22 -25.53 0.44
CA PRO A 271 -17.41 -26.69 0.77
C PRO A 271 -18.24 -27.81 1.39
N VAL A 272 -17.96 -29.03 0.96
CA VAL A 272 -18.50 -30.26 1.53
C VAL A 272 -17.34 -31.10 2.04
N PHE A 273 -17.43 -31.49 3.31
CA PHE A 273 -16.46 -32.30 4.04
C PHE A 273 -16.95 -33.74 4.16
N PHE A 274 -16.01 -34.66 4.27
CA PHE A 274 -16.29 -36.08 4.29
C PHE A 274 -15.56 -36.76 5.44
N ASP A 275 -16.27 -37.64 6.14
CA ASP A 275 -15.69 -38.59 7.07
C ASP A 275 -16.02 -39.99 6.56
N TYR A 276 -15.01 -40.67 6.01
CA TYR A 276 -15.18 -42.00 5.44
C TYR A 276 -15.52 -43.04 6.52
N ASP A 277 -14.91 -42.94 7.70
CA ASP A 277 -15.06 -43.91 8.78
C ASP A 277 -16.41 -43.79 9.48
N ARG A 278 -16.98 -42.59 9.52
CA ARG A 278 -18.33 -42.35 10.03
C ARG A 278 -19.41 -42.37 8.96
N PHE A 279 -19.03 -42.42 7.68
CA PHE A 279 -19.94 -42.27 6.54
C PHE A 279 -20.73 -40.95 6.61
N GLU A 280 -20.07 -39.88 7.05
CA GLU A 280 -20.68 -38.55 7.18
C GLU A 280 -20.28 -37.66 6.01
N ILE A 281 -21.25 -36.87 5.54
CA ILE A 281 -21.04 -35.83 4.54
C ILE A 281 -21.60 -34.55 5.14
N ARG A 282 -20.72 -33.58 5.41
CA ARG A 282 -21.03 -32.36 6.14
C ARG A 282 -20.82 -31.15 5.22
N PRO A 283 -21.88 -30.42 4.84
CA PRO A 283 -21.71 -29.13 4.18
C PRO A 283 -21.11 -28.12 5.16
N TRP A 284 -20.51 -27.04 4.65
CA TRP A 284 -19.97 -25.94 5.45
C TRP A 284 -21.03 -25.34 6.38
N PHE A 285 -22.23 -25.11 5.85
CA PHE A 285 -23.40 -24.77 6.64
C PHE A 285 -24.24 -26.02 6.94
N SER A 286 -24.97 -26.03 8.05
CA SER A 286 -25.76 -27.18 8.50
C SER A 286 -26.89 -27.59 7.56
N LYS A 287 -27.23 -26.76 6.55
CA LYS A 287 -28.30 -27.01 5.59
C LYS A 287 -27.87 -26.65 4.17
N VAL A 288 -28.11 -27.58 3.23
CA VAL A 288 -28.03 -27.30 1.79
C VAL A 288 -29.29 -26.55 1.36
N VAL A 289 -29.12 -25.34 0.82
CA VAL A 289 -30.22 -24.53 0.29
C VAL A 289 -30.34 -24.76 -1.21
N ALA A 290 -31.51 -25.20 -1.66
CA ALA A 290 -31.85 -25.39 -3.07
C ALA A 290 -33.08 -24.56 -3.40
N GLN A 291 -33.10 -23.93 -4.58
CA GLN A 291 -34.26 -23.16 -5.04
C GLN A 291 -34.77 -23.71 -6.36
N ARG A 292 -36.07 -23.93 -6.46
CA ARG A 292 -36.71 -24.34 -7.71
C ARG A 292 -36.59 -23.22 -8.75
N VAL A 293 -36.19 -23.58 -9.96
CA VAL A 293 -36.04 -22.64 -11.09
C VAL A 293 -37.16 -22.85 -12.11
N PRO A 294 -37.63 -21.77 -12.78
CA PRO A 294 -38.69 -21.86 -13.79
C PRO A 294 -38.21 -22.56 -15.07
N GLU A 295 -36.94 -22.34 -15.46
CA GLU A 295 -36.30 -22.96 -16.61
C GLU A 295 -35.31 -24.04 -16.16
N THR A 296 -35.30 -25.16 -16.86
CA THR A 296 -34.42 -26.29 -16.54
C THR A 296 -32.97 -25.93 -16.83
N ILE A 297 -32.08 -26.04 -15.84
CA ILE A 297 -30.65 -25.77 -16.00
C ILE A 297 -30.01 -26.93 -16.77
N ASN A 298 -29.40 -26.62 -17.91
CA ASN A 298 -28.65 -27.59 -18.69
C ASN A 298 -27.23 -27.76 -18.13
N ARG A 299 -26.95 -28.91 -17.51
CA ARG A 299 -25.66 -29.24 -16.89
C ARG A 299 -24.80 -30.18 -17.74
N ASN A 300 -25.34 -30.74 -18.83
CA ASN A 300 -24.63 -31.63 -19.74
C ASN A 300 -23.94 -30.83 -20.85
N VAL A 301 -23.00 -29.95 -20.48
CA VAL A 301 -22.18 -29.23 -21.46
C VAL A 301 -20.78 -29.82 -21.48
N SER A 302 -20.58 -30.85 -22.30
CA SER A 302 -19.23 -31.31 -22.63
C SER A 302 -18.57 -30.28 -23.52
N VAL A 303 -17.39 -29.81 -23.12
CA VAL A 303 -16.51 -29.02 -23.99
C VAL A 303 -15.51 -30.00 -24.58
N GLU A 304 -15.55 -30.18 -25.89
CA GLU A 304 -14.56 -31.00 -26.60
C GLU A 304 -13.15 -30.43 -26.43
N ASP A 305 -12.16 -31.32 -26.33
CA ASP A 305 -10.75 -30.94 -26.31
C ASP A 305 -10.37 -30.21 -27.60
N ILE A 306 -9.89 -28.98 -27.47
CA ILE A 306 -9.42 -28.18 -28.60
C ILE A 306 -7.91 -28.31 -28.71
N ARG A 307 -7.46 -28.89 -29.83
CA ARG A 307 -6.04 -29.18 -30.12
C ARG A 307 -5.43 -28.25 -31.18
N THR A 308 -6.11 -27.17 -31.52
CA THR A 308 -5.61 -26.14 -32.46
C THR A 308 -5.26 -24.85 -31.70
N PRO A 309 -4.44 -23.95 -32.30
CA PRO A 309 -4.23 -22.62 -31.74
C PRO A 309 -5.56 -21.91 -31.49
N VAL A 310 -5.65 -21.22 -30.36
CA VAL A 310 -6.87 -20.54 -29.94
C VAL A 310 -6.55 -19.13 -29.44
N CYS A 311 -7.43 -18.19 -29.75
CA CYS A 311 -7.46 -16.89 -29.10
C CYS A 311 -8.57 -16.87 -28.05
N VAL A 312 -8.24 -16.57 -26.80
CA VAL A 312 -9.18 -16.53 -25.67
C VAL A 312 -9.19 -15.14 -25.04
N ASP A 313 -10.35 -14.75 -24.52
CA ASP A 313 -10.56 -13.56 -23.71
C ASP A 313 -11.30 -13.99 -22.46
N PHE A 314 -10.61 -13.95 -21.33
CA PHE A 314 -11.13 -14.36 -20.03
C PHE A 314 -11.25 -13.18 -19.06
N ALA A 315 -11.30 -11.94 -19.57
CA ALA A 315 -11.56 -10.75 -18.75
C ALA A 315 -13.03 -10.64 -18.28
N THR A 316 -13.88 -11.58 -18.69
CA THR A 316 -15.29 -11.71 -18.28
C THR A 316 -15.53 -13.08 -17.64
N LEU A 317 -16.60 -13.22 -16.86
CA LEU A 317 -16.93 -14.43 -16.10
C LEU A 317 -16.90 -15.72 -16.96
N ARG A 318 -17.42 -15.66 -18.18
CA ARG A 318 -17.41 -16.79 -19.13
C ARG A 318 -16.44 -16.47 -20.26
N PRO A 319 -15.27 -17.13 -20.34
CA PRO A 319 -14.27 -16.81 -21.35
C PRO A 319 -14.81 -16.98 -22.77
N ARG A 320 -14.55 -16.00 -23.62
CA ARG A 320 -14.85 -16.06 -25.06
C ARG A 320 -13.61 -16.54 -25.81
N TYR A 321 -13.78 -17.35 -26.85
CA TYR A 321 -12.66 -17.86 -27.61
C TYR A 321 -12.98 -18.05 -29.10
N ALA A 322 -11.93 -18.17 -29.91
CA ALA A 322 -12.01 -18.49 -31.33
C ALA A 322 -10.79 -19.33 -31.77
N THR A 323 -11.05 -20.41 -32.51
CA THR A 323 -10.03 -21.23 -33.21
C THR A 323 -10.00 -20.93 -34.72
N GLY A 324 -10.85 -20.00 -35.18
CA GLY A 324 -11.05 -19.60 -36.57
C GLY A 324 -11.98 -18.38 -36.62
N THR A 325 -12.99 -18.39 -37.50
CA THR A 325 -13.94 -17.26 -37.63
C THR A 325 -15.11 -17.32 -36.64
N THR A 326 -15.35 -18.46 -36.00
CA THR A 326 -16.46 -18.64 -35.06
C THR A 326 -16.06 -18.21 -33.66
N VAL A 327 -16.83 -17.28 -33.08
CA VAL A 327 -16.73 -16.92 -31.66
C VAL A 327 -17.59 -17.88 -30.85
N ARG A 328 -17.02 -18.45 -29.80
CA ARG A 328 -17.73 -19.28 -28.82
C ARG A 328 -17.46 -18.76 -27.41
N SER A 329 -18.26 -19.20 -26.44
CA SER A 329 -18.01 -18.96 -25.01
C SER A 329 -17.87 -20.29 -24.31
N LEU A 330 -16.99 -20.36 -23.32
CA LEU A 330 -16.96 -21.52 -22.42
C LEU A 330 -18.24 -21.52 -21.56
N PRO A 331 -18.82 -22.70 -21.29
CA PRO A 331 -19.96 -22.83 -20.40
C PRO A 331 -19.57 -22.63 -18.94
N ASP A 332 -18.29 -22.77 -18.61
CA ASP A 332 -17.77 -22.63 -17.26
C ASP A 332 -17.78 -21.17 -16.80
N ALA A 333 -18.23 -20.94 -15.57
CA ALA A 333 -18.09 -19.68 -14.87
C ALA A 333 -16.71 -19.65 -14.20
N PHE A 334 -15.80 -18.80 -14.68
CA PHE A 334 -14.45 -18.68 -14.12
C PHE A 334 -14.48 -17.92 -12.79
N LEU A 335 -14.89 -18.65 -11.76
CA LEU A 335 -15.02 -18.22 -10.37
C LEU A 335 -14.27 -19.18 -9.45
N TRP A 336 -13.79 -18.60 -8.38
CA TRP A 336 -13.06 -19.28 -7.33
C TRP A 336 -13.42 -18.66 -5.98
N GLN A 337 -13.57 -19.49 -4.96
CA GLN A 337 -13.87 -19.02 -3.61
C GLN A 337 -12.91 -19.58 -2.57
N LYS A 338 -12.47 -18.72 -1.67
CA LYS A 338 -11.76 -19.10 -0.44
C LYS A 338 -12.69 -18.96 0.75
N TRP A 339 -12.93 -20.08 1.42
CA TRP A 339 -13.73 -20.18 2.62
C TRP A 339 -12.83 -20.23 3.85
N ARG A 340 -13.17 -19.46 4.88
CA ARG A 340 -12.42 -19.43 6.14
C ARG A 340 -13.34 -19.22 7.34
N ASP A 341 -13.16 -20.07 8.35
CA ASP A 341 -13.63 -19.85 9.72
C ASP A 341 -12.43 -19.82 10.69
N ALA A 342 -12.69 -19.93 12.00
CA ALA A 342 -11.63 -19.88 13.03
C ALA A 342 -10.63 -21.05 12.95
N ASN A 343 -11.02 -22.20 12.39
CA ASN A 343 -10.25 -23.45 12.45
C ASN A 343 -9.91 -24.05 11.08
N THR A 344 -10.58 -23.59 10.02
CA THR A 344 -10.61 -24.24 8.71
C THR A 344 -10.47 -23.22 7.60
N ALA A 345 -9.66 -23.52 6.59
CA ALA A 345 -9.58 -22.76 5.35
C ALA A 345 -9.64 -23.70 4.14
N VAL A 346 -10.58 -23.47 3.22
CA VAL A 346 -10.79 -24.30 2.03
C VAL A 346 -10.90 -23.41 0.81
N ALA A 347 -10.27 -23.82 -0.28
CA ALA A 347 -10.39 -23.17 -1.58
C ALA A 347 -11.22 -24.06 -2.52
N LEU A 348 -12.12 -23.45 -3.30
CA LEU A 348 -12.99 -24.14 -4.24
C LEU A 348 -12.95 -23.50 -5.62
N ASP A 349 -12.88 -24.36 -6.62
CA ASP A 349 -13.08 -24.02 -8.02
C ASP A 349 -14.58 -24.10 -8.35
N LEU A 350 -15.16 -23.04 -8.90
CA LEU A 350 -16.61 -22.91 -9.08
C LEU A 350 -17.05 -22.93 -10.55
N PHE A 351 -16.28 -23.62 -11.40
CA PHE A 351 -16.48 -23.64 -12.86
C PHE A 351 -17.89 -24.04 -13.29
N THR A 352 -18.51 -24.99 -12.58
CA THR A 352 -19.82 -25.55 -12.93
C THR A 352 -20.92 -25.12 -11.95
N SER A 353 -20.69 -24.05 -11.20
CA SER A 353 -21.62 -23.60 -10.17
C SER A 353 -22.87 -22.96 -10.75
N ASP A 354 -24.04 -23.20 -10.14
CA ASP A 354 -25.27 -22.48 -10.51
C ASP A 354 -25.36 -21.10 -9.84
N ALA A 355 -24.76 -20.97 -8.65
CA ALA A 355 -24.80 -19.80 -7.80
C ALA A 355 -23.70 -19.85 -6.73
N ILE A 356 -23.36 -18.71 -6.16
CA ILE A 356 -22.34 -18.61 -5.11
C ILE A 356 -22.93 -18.11 -3.78
N TYR A 357 -22.27 -18.43 -2.68
CA TYR A 357 -22.55 -17.74 -1.41
C TYR A 357 -21.79 -16.42 -1.35
N ALA A 358 -22.52 -15.32 -1.15
CA ALA A 358 -21.95 -14.02 -0.84
C ALA A 358 -21.95 -13.84 0.68
N HIS A 359 -20.94 -14.40 1.34
CA HIS A 359 -20.83 -14.44 2.80
C HIS A 359 -19.50 -13.90 3.31
N ALA A 360 -19.50 -13.32 4.51
CA ALA A 360 -18.27 -12.84 5.18
C ALA A 360 -17.15 -13.90 5.35
N GLN A 361 -17.49 -15.21 5.31
CA GLN A 361 -16.53 -16.32 5.42
C GLN A 361 -16.00 -16.75 4.05
N ALA A 362 -16.53 -16.20 2.95
CA ALA A 362 -16.20 -16.59 1.58
C ALA A 362 -15.67 -15.38 0.79
N THR A 363 -14.38 -15.42 0.44
CA THR A 363 -13.78 -14.45 -0.50
C THR A 363 -13.94 -14.96 -1.92
N THR A 364 -14.64 -14.22 -2.76
CA THR A 364 -14.93 -14.59 -4.15
C THR A 364 -14.05 -13.83 -5.14
N LEU A 365 -13.37 -14.58 -6.00
CA LEU A 365 -12.56 -14.07 -7.10
C LEU A 365 -13.05 -14.64 -8.43
N SER A 366 -13.28 -13.76 -9.39
CA SER A 366 -13.56 -14.07 -10.79
C SER A 366 -12.32 -13.92 -11.65
N SER A 367 -12.35 -14.41 -12.89
CA SER A 367 -11.26 -14.14 -13.84
C SER A 367 -11.05 -12.66 -14.13
N ALA A 368 -12.11 -11.83 -14.07
CA ALA A 368 -12.01 -10.38 -14.18
C ALA A 368 -11.23 -9.75 -13.02
N ASP A 369 -11.32 -10.33 -11.81
CA ASP A 369 -10.56 -9.84 -10.65
C ASP A 369 -9.04 -9.97 -10.85
N LEU A 370 -8.58 -10.93 -11.67
CA LEU A 370 -7.16 -11.04 -12.02
C LEU A 370 -6.62 -9.81 -12.78
N PHE A 371 -7.52 -9.05 -13.39
CA PHE A 371 -7.20 -7.89 -14.23
C PHE A 371 -7.50 -6.57 -13.54
N PHE A 372 -8.57 -6.52 -12.75
CA PHE A 372 -9.13 -5.25 -12.27
C PHE A 372 -9.20 -5.14 -10.75
N SER A 373 -8.95 -6.23 -10.01
CA SER A 373 -8.96 -6.18 -8.55
C SER A 373 -7.69 -5.55 -7.99
N ARG A 374 -7.83 -4.90 -6.82
CA ARG A 374 -6.71 -4.45 -5.98
C ARG A 374 -6.28 -5.50 -4.95
N THR A 375 -6.88 -6.69 -4.98
CA THR A 375 -6.51 -7.82 -4.12
C THR A 375 -5.02 -8.14 -4.22
N ASP A 376 -4.42 -8.52 -3.09
CA ASP A 376 -3.03 -8.95 -3.02
C ASP A 376 -2.74 -10.11 -3.99
N PRO A 377 -1.68 -10.03 -4.81
CA PRO A 377 -1.18 -11.12 -5.65
C PRO A 377 -1.13 -12.49 -4.97
N GLU A 378 -0.73 -12.57 -3.70
CA GLU A 378 -0.67 -13.85 -2.98
C GLU A 378 -2.06 -14.49 -2.82
N GLN A 379 -3.11 -13.69 -2.76
CA GLN A 379 -4.49 -14.15 -2.71
C GLN A 379 -5.06 -14.44 -4.11
N LEU A 380 -4.57 -13.75 -5.14
CA LEU A 380 -4.97 -13.97 -6.54
C LEU A 380 -4.32 -15.22 -7.16
N ASP A 381 -3.09 -15.55 -6.76
CA ASP A 381 -2.29 -16.62 -7.40
C ASP A 381 -2.98 -18.01 -7.37
N PRO A 382 -3.61 -18.47 -6.26
CA PRO A 382 -4.35 -19.72 -6.27
C PRO A 382 -5.52 -19.73 -7.28
N ALA A 383 -6.28 -18.64 -7.38
CA ALA A 383 -7.38 -18.51 -8.33
C ALA A 383 -6.86 -18.47 -9.78
N ALA A 384 -5.78 -17.72 -10.03
CA ALA A 384 -5.13 -17.66 -11.34
C ALA A 384 -4.62 -19.03 -11.79
N ARG A 385 -4.03 -19.80 -10.87
CA ARG A 385 -3.58 -21.17 -11.14
C ARG A 385 -4.74 -22.11 -11.47
N ALA A 386 -5.85 -22.00 -10.74
CA ALA A 386 -7.06 -22.77 -11.03
C ALA A 386 -7.61 -22.43 -12.42
N PHE A 387 -7.75 -21.15 -12.74
CA PHE A 387 -8.24 -20.69 -14.05
C PHE A 387 -7.34 -21.12 -15.20
N ALA A 388 -6.01 -20.96 -15.07
CA ALA A 388 -5.06 -21.42 -16.07
C ALA A 388 -5.11 -22.95 -16.25
N SER A 389 -5.28 -23.70 -15.17
CA SER A 389 -5.44 -25.16 -15.22
C SER A 389 -6.73 -25.58 -15.93
N ARG A 390 -7.83 -24.86 -15.70
CA ARG A 390 -9.10 -25.09 -16.41
C ARG A 390 -9.02 -24.74 -17.89
N LEU A 391 -8.38 -23.63 -18.24
CA LEU A 391 -8.09 -23.30 -19.65
C LEU A 391 -7.30 -24.42 -20.30
N HIS A 392 -6.26 -24.93 -19.63
CA HIS A 392 -5.43 -26.02 -20.16
C HIS A 392 -6.16 -27.36 -20.23
N SER A 393 -7.19 -27.60 -19.41
CA SER A 393 -8.00 -28.82 -19.53
C SER A 393 -8.81 -28.84 -20.83
N VAL A 394 -9.19 -27.66 -21.35
CA VAL A 394 -9.99 -27.49 -22.57
C VAL A 394 -9.09 -27.26 -23.81
N PHE A 395 -8.11 -26.38 -23.69
CA PHE A 395 -7.19 -25.99 -24.75
C PHE A 395 -5.87 -26.75 -24.59
N ARG A 396 -5.68 -27.79 -25.40
CA ARG A 396 -4.53 -28.72 -25.29
C ARG A 396 -3.36 -28.37 -26.20
N HIS A 397 -3.53 -27.38 -27.07
CA HIS A 397 -2.44 -26.89 -27.92
C HIS A 397 -1.48 -25.98 -27.13
N GLU A 398 -0.18 -26.00 -27.45
CA GLU A 398 0.83 -25.22 -26.73
C GLU A 398 0.69 -23.71 -26.94
N THR A 399 0.16 -23.30 -28.10
CA THR A 399 -0.07 -21.89 -28.46
C THR A 399 -1.44 -21.41 -28.00
N LEU A 400 -1.44 -20.45 -27.07
CA LEU A 400 -2.63 -19.77 -26.56
C LEU A 400 -2.46 -18.26 -26.75
N ILE A 401 -3.22 -17.64 -27.66
CA ILE A 401 -3.30 -16.18 -27.69
C ILE A 401 -4.33 -15.77 -26.64
N TRP A 402 -3.98 -14.87 -25.73
CA TRP A 402 -4.93 -14.38 -24.73
C TRP A 402 -5.05 -12.87 -24.77
N LEU A 403 -6.28 -12.38 -24.82
CA LEU A 403 -6.56 -10.96 -24.95
C LEU A 403 -6.33 -10.23 -23.63
N VAL A 404 -5.63 -9.10 -23.72
CA VAL A 404 -5.28 -8.23 -22.61
C VAL A 404 -6.15 -6.97 -22.66
N PRO A 405 -6.87 -6.62 -21.57
CA PRO A 405 -7.52 -5.32 -21.41
C PRO A 405 -6.56 -4.17 -21.69
N ASP A 406 -6.94 -3.24 -22.57
CA ASP A 406 -6.01 -2.22 -23.06
C ASP A 406 -5.57 -1.24 -21.97
N ALA A 407 -6.37 -1.07 -20.91
CA ALA A 407 -6.08 -0.20 -19.78
C ALA A 407 -4.96 -0.69 -18.85
N LEU A 408 -4.49 -1.93 -19.02
CA LEU A 408 -3.51 -2.56 -18.12
C LEU A 408 -2.09 -2.53 -18.71
N ASN A 409 -1.11 -2.41 -17.83
CA ASN A 409 0.31 -2.47 -18.18
C ASN A 409 0.98 -3.79 -17.75
N ASP A 410 2.21 -4.02 -18.22
CA ASP A 410 2.96 -5.26 -17.99
C ASP A 410 3.21 -5.63 -16.52
N PHE A 411 3.23 -4.65 -15.59
CA PHE A 411 3.38 -4.91 -14.15
C PHE A 411 2.06 -5.33 -13.49
N GLU A 412 0.92 -4.87 -14.02
CA GLU A 412 -0.42 -5.26 -13.53
C GLU A 412 -0.80 -6.67 -13.98
N LEU A 413 -0.19 -7.18 -15.05
CA LEU A 413 -0.47 -8.49 -15.64
C LEU A 413 0.33 -9.65 -15.04
N ASP A 414 1.23 -9.38 -14.08
CA ASP A 414 2.19 -10.35 -13.55
C ASP A 414 1.56 -11.69 -13.15
N VAL A 415 0.60 -11.68 -12.22
CA VAL A 415 -0.04 -12.89 -11.68
C VAL A 415 -0.70 -13.71 -12.78
N THR A 416 -1.45 -13.04 -13.66
CA THR A 416 -2.16 -13.67 -14.78
C THR A 416 -1.18 -14.29 -15.77
N ARG A 417 -0.18 -13.51 -16.20
CA ARG A 417 0.80 -13.92 -17.20
C ARG A 417 1.62 -15.11 -16.72
N ARG A 418 2.18 -15.07 -15.50
CA ARG A 418 2.96 -16.18 -14.93
C ARG A 418 2.15 -17.47 -14.87
N ASN A 419 0.91 -17.40 -14.38
CA ASN A 419 0.06 -18.59 -14.27
C ASN A 419 -0.36 -19.17 -15.64
N VAL A 420 -0.61 -18.33 -16.64
CA VAL A 420 -0.88 -18.77 -18.02
C VAL A 420 0.38 -19.38 -18.65
N ASN A 421 1.54 -18.73 -18.53
CA ASN A 421 2.81 -19.21 -19.06
C ASN A 421 3.23 -20.56 -18.45
N ALA A 422 2.91 -20.79 -17.16
CA ALA A 422 3.16 -22.07 -16.49
C ALA A 422 2.38 -23.26 -17.08
N ARG A 423 1.29 -23.00 -17.82
CA ARG A 423 0.45 -24.04 -18.46
C ARG A 423 0.60 -24.10 -19.97
N PHE A 424 0.98 -22.99 -20.61
CA PHE A 424 1.06 -22.85 -22.06
C PHE A 424 2.44 -22.35 -22.46
N GLN A 425 3.28 -23.25 -22.98
CA GLN A 425 4.65 -22.94 -23.39
C GLN A 425 4.70 -21.80 -24.40
N ASN A 426 3.72 -21.70 -25.31
CA ASN A 426 3.64 -20.70 -26.38
C ASN A 426 2.45 -19.73 -26.18
N ALA A 427 2.09 -19.40 -24.94
CA ALA A 427 1.14 -18.32 -24.63
C ALA A 427 1.59 -16.94 -25.15
N ILE A 428 0.68 -16.15 -25.71
CA ILE A 428 0.96 -14.82 -26.26
C ILE A 428 -0.10 -13.85 -25.73
N PRO A 429 0.24 -12.92 -24.83
CA PRO A 429 -0.65 -11.81 -24.53
C PRO A 429 -0.89 -10.99 -25.80
N LEU A 430 -2.10 -10.47 -26.00
CA LEU A 430 -2.42 -9.62 -27.14
C LEU A 430 -3.38 -8.50 -26.72
N PRO A 431 -3.03 -7.21 -26.89
CA PRO A 431 -3.95 -6.12 -26.61
C PRO A 431 -5.25 -6.26 -27.41
N ARG A 432 -6.39 -6.03 -26.75
CA ARG A 432 -7.72 -6.09 -27.39
C ARG A 432 -7.82 -5.11 -28.54
N SER A 433 -7.16 -3.96 -28.47
CA SER A 433 -7.11 -2.96 -29.55
C SER A 433 -6.47 -3.50 -30.83
N ILE A 434 -5.36 -4.23 -30.71
CA ILE A 434 -4.71 -4.86 -31.86
C ILE A 434 -5.62 -5.93 -32.46
N ALA A 435 -6.17 -6.81 -31.62
CA ALA A 435 -7.13 -7.81 -32.08
C ALA A 435 -8.33 -7.13 -32.79
N ALA A 436 -8.85 -6.02 -32.26
CA ALA A 436 -9.94 -5.26 -32.86
C ALA A 436 -9.58 -4.69 -34.24
N ALA A 437 -8.36 -4.17 -34.40
CA ALA A 437 -7.88 -3.65 -35.68
C ALA A 437 -7.84 -4.75 -36.74
N PHE A 438 -7.27 -5.92 -36.43
CA PHE A 438 -7.25 -7.05 -37.36
C PHE A 438 -8.63 -7.64 -37.63
N LEU A 439 -9.60 -7.42 -36.74
CA LEU A 439 -10.99 -7.81 -36.98
C LEU A 439 -11.73 -6.85 -37.92
N ARG A 440 -11.58 -5.53 -37.74
CA ARG A 440 -12.47 -4.53 -38.36
C ARG A 440 -11.81 -3.59 -39.37
N ALA A 441 -10.48 -3.50 -39.41
CA ALA A 441 -9.80 -2.59 -40.32
C ALA A 441 -9.95 -3.04 -41.78
N ASP A 442 -10.37 -2.10 -42.62
CA ASP A 442 -10.43 -2.25 -44.08
C ASP A 442 -9.16 -1.65 -44.69
N TYR A 443 -8.17 -2.51 -44.98
CA TYR A 443 -6.86 -2.10 -45.50
C TYR A 443 -6.94 -1.37 -46.86
N SER A 444 -8.06 -1.43 -47.58
CA SER A 444 -8.25 -0.63 -48.81
C SER A 444 -8.43 0.87 -48.52
N LYS A 445 -8.85 1.21 -47.31
CA LYS A 445 -9.08 2.59 -46.85
C LYS A 445 -7.96 3.14 -45.97
N VAL A 446 -7.00 2.29 -45.60
CA VAL A 446 -5.85 2.66 -44.75
C VAL A 446 -4.81 3.39 -45.60
N ARG A 447 -4.28 4.49 -45.06
CA ARG A 447 -3.16 5.25 -45.65
C ARG A 447 -1.98 5.25 -44.68
N ASN A 448 -0.77 5.47 -45.20
CA ASN A 448 0.39 5.62 -44.33
C ASN A 448 0.18 6.78 -43.35
N ASP A 449 0.56 6.58 -42.10
CA ASP A 449 0.42 7.52 -40.98
C ASP A 449 -1.04 7.87 -40.60
N SER A 450 -2.03 7.19 -41.20
CA SER A 450 -3.42 7.32 -40.76
C SER A 450 -3.62 6.63 -39.42
N ALA A 451 -4.32 7.31 -38.50
CA ALA A 451 -4.63 6.78 -37.19
C ALA A 451 -6.06 6.27 -37.11
N ILE A 452 -6.26 5.18 -36.38
CA ILE A 452 -7.56 4.71 -35.89
C ILE A 452 -7.53 4.71 -34.37
N VAL A 453 -8.70 4.71 -33.74
CA VAL A 453 -8.80 4.58 -32.28
C VAL A 453 -9.69 3.40 -31.91
N VAL A 454 -9.31 2.68 -30.86
CA VAL A 454 -10.12 1.60 -30.28
C VAL A 454 -10.54 2.02 -28.88
N ILE A 455 -11.84 1.94 -28.61
CA ILE A 455 -12.42 2.18 -27.30
C ILE A 455 -12.66 0.83 -26.65
N ASP A 456 -11.96 0.57 -25.55
CA ASP A 456 -12.09 -0.64 -24.74
C ASP A 456 -12.69 -0.30 -23.37
N SER A 457 -13.86 -0.87 -23.11
CA SER A 457 -14.65 -0.69 -21.88
C SER A 457 -14.82 -2.04 -21.20
N VAL A 458 -13.97 -2.33 -20.21
CA VAL A 458 -13.95 -3.60 -19.50
C VAL A 458 -13.50 -3.37 -18.05
N GLY A 459 -14.10 -4.09 -17.10
CA GLY A 459 -13.73 -3.99 -15.68
C GLY A 459 -13.98 -2.62 -15.04
N GLY A 460 -15.01 -1.89 -15.48
CA GLY A 460 -15.33 -0.53 -14.97
C GLY A 460 -14.42 0.58 -15.50
N LYS A 461 -13.39 0.24 -16.31
CA LYS A 461 -12.50 1.21 -16.95
C LYS A 461 -12.89 1.37 -18.43
N THR A 462 -12.86 2.60 -18.91
CA THR A 462 -12.94 2.90 -20.35
C THR A 462 -11.68 3.64 -20.79
N CYS A 463 -10.98 3.05 -21.76
CA CYS A 463 -9.77 3.62 -22.33
C CYS A 463 -9.86 3.69 -23.86
N VAL A 464 -9.07 4.61 -24.43
CA VAL A 464 -8.95 4.81 -25.87
C VAL A 464 -7.50 4.58 -26.29
N THR A 465 -7.29 3.61 -27.16
CA THR A 465 -5.98 3.26 -27.69
C THR A 465 -5.88 3.72 -29.15
N LYS A 466 -4.88 4.55 -29.44
CA LYS A 466 -4.58 5.01 -30.79
C LYS A 466 -3.66 4.02 -31.50
N LEU A 467 -4.00 3.66 -32.73
CA LEU A 467 -3.19 2.80 -33.60
C LEU A 467 -2.85 3.55 -34.89
N ILE A 468 -1.57 3.64 -35.24
CA ILE A 468 -1.11 4.31 -36.46
C ILE A 468 -0.70 3.27 -37.50
N ALA A 469 -1.21 3.40 -38.71
CA ALA A 469 -0.81 2.54 -39.82
C ALA A 469 0.56 2.96 -40.36
N ARG A 470 1.47 1.99 -40.50
CA ARG A 470 2.81 2.18 -41.06
C ARG A 470 3.02 1.22 -42.24
N PHE A 471 3.69 1.69 -43.28
CA PHE A 471 3.94 0.92 -44.49
C PHE A 471 5.28 0.16 -44.45
N ASP A 472 5.26 -1.10 -44.85
CA ASP A 472 6.44 -1.92 -45.10
C ASP A 472 6.34 -2.57 -46.50
N PRO A 473 7.27 -2.27 -47.43
CA PRO A 473 7.23 -2.80 -48.79
C PRO A 473 7.43 -4.32 -48.85
N GLU A 474 8.18 -4.92 -47.93
CA GLU A 474 8.36 -6.38 -47.86
C GLU A 474 7.09 -7.04 -47.34
N LEU A 475 6.40 -6.40 -46.39
CA LEU A 475 5.10 -6.88 -45.93
C LEU A 475 4.08 -6.92 -47.07
N LYS A 476 4.08 -5.92 -47.98
CA LYS A 476 3.18 -5.92 -49.13
C LYS A 476 3.42 -7.11 -50.08
N LYS A 477 4.67 -7.54 -50.22
CA LYS A 477 5.04 -8.71 -51.04
C LYS A 477 4.56 -10.01 -50.39
N VAL A 478 4.77 -10.17 -49.09
CA VAL A 478 4.46 -11.41 -48.34
C VAL A 478 2.96 -11.52 -48.01
N LEU A 479 2.31 -10.41 -47.67
CA LEU A 479 0.89 -10.33 -47.33
C LEU A 479 0.18 -9.19 -48.09
N PRO A 480 -0.12 -9.37 -49.39
CA PRO A 480 -0.80 -8.36 -50.20
C PRO A 480 -2.16 -7.91 -49.62
N GLU A 481 -2.86 -8.79 -48.89
CA GLU A 481 -4.14 -8.50 -48.24
C GLU A 481 -4.09 -7.43 -47.13
N THR A 482 -2.89 -7.11 -46.62
CA THR A 482 -2.68 -6.00 -45.67
C THR A 482 -2.35 -4.68 -46.38
N ASN A 483 -2.24 -4.70 -47.71
CA ASN A 483 -1.70 -3.62 -48.54
C ASN A 483 -0.28 -3.14 -48.12
N GLY A 484 0.45 -3.95 -47.33
CA GLY A 484 1.75 -3.60 -46.76
C GLY A 484 1.68 -2.79 -45.46
N PHE A 485 0.51 -2.69 -44.82
CA PHE A 485 0.36 -1.93 -43.58
C PHE A 485 0.45 -2.82 -42.33
N TYR A 486 1.20 -2.34 -41.33
CA TYR A 486 1.20 -2.85 -39.96
C TYR A 486 0.74 -1.76 -38.99
N TRP A 487 0.34 -2.14 -37.78
CA TRP A 487 -0.18 -1.20 -36.77
C TRP A 487 0.86 -0.87 -35.70
N GLU A 488 1.08 0.41 -35.43
CA GLU A 488 1.86 0.91 -34.30
C GLU A 488 0.90 1.34 -33.19
N ARG A 489 0.91 0.64 -32.06
CA ARG A 489 0.04 0.90 -30.91
C ARG A 489 0.65 1.93 -29.99
N HIS A 490 -0.10 2.97 -29.68
CA HIS A 490 0.26 3.96 -28.67
C HIS A 490 -0.25 3.55 -27.29
N PRO A 491 0.34 4.07 -26.20
CA PRO A 491 -0.21 3.89 -24.86
C PRO A 491 -1.69 4.34 -24.78
N PRO A 492 -2.53 3.60 -24.04
CA PRO A 492 -3.95 3.90 -23.88
C PRO A 492 -4.17 5.20 -23.10
N VAL A 493 -5.25 5.93 -23.42
CA VAL A 493 -5.73 7.08 -22.65
C VAL A 493 -6.99 6.67 -21.88
N ILE A 494 -6.94 6.70 -20.55
CA ILE A 494 -8.11 6.43 -19.71
C ILE A 494 -9.02 7.67 -19.71
N ILE A 495 -10.28 7.48 -20.11
CA ILE A 495 -11.29 8.55 -20.19
C ILE A 495 -12.42 8.40 -19.17
N SER A 496 -12.59 7.20 -18.60
CA SER A 496 -13.50 6.96 -17.48
C SER A 496 -12.95 5.83 -16.61
N ASN A 497 -13.05 6.00 -15.30
CA ASN A 497 -12.62 5.03 -14.31
C ASN A 497 -13.64 4.99 -13.16
N ALA A 498 -14.63 4.11 -13.27
CA ALA A 498 -15.49 3.77 -12.14
C ALA A 498 -14.70 2.80 -11.25
N SER A 499 -13.83 3.33 -10.40
CA SER A 499 -13.22 2.51 -9.36
C SER A 499 -14.33 2.12 -8.39
N PRO A 500 -14.52 0.84 -8.02
CA PRO A 500 -15.38 0.52 -6.90
C PRO A 500 -14.76 1.20 -5.67
N GLU A 501 -15.45 2.22 -5.16
CA GLU A 501 -15.14 2.77 -3.84
C GLU A 501 -15.20 1.61 -2.82
N MET A 502 -14.39 1.68 -1.75
CA MET A 502 -14.28 0.59 -0.76
C MET A 502 -15.60 0.19 -0.07
N HIS A 503 -16.71 0.88 -0.37
CA HIS A 503 -18.03 0.70 0.23
C HIS A 503 -19.15 0.28 -0.73
N GLU A 504 -18.90 0.10 -2.04
CA GLU A 504 -19.94 -0.45 -2.93
C GLU A 504 -20.02 -2.00 -2.82
N GLU A 505 -21.22 -2.54 -2.60
CA GLU A 505 -21.48 -3.99 -2.64
C GLU A 505 -21.02 -4.58 -3.98
N LYS A 506 -20.05 -5.51 -3.93
CA LYS A 506 -19.55 -6.21 -5.13
C LYS A 506 -20.68 -7.00 -5.79
N LYS A 507 -21.08 -6.59 -7.00
CA LYS A 507 -22.10 -7.29 -7.81
C LYS A 507 -21.45 -8.43 -8.61
N TYR A 508 -22.06 -9.61 -8.57
CA TYR A 508 -21.57 -10.81 -9.26
C TYR A 508 -22.43 -11.14 -10.47
N GLU A 509 -21.82 -11.50 -11.61
CA GLU A 509 -22.51 -11.92 -12.84
C GLU A 509 -23.13 -13.33 -12.78
N ILE A 510 -23.38 -13.84 -11.57
CA ILE A 510 -24.00 -15.13 -11.28
C ILE A 510 -24.95 -14.95 -10.08
N PRO A 511 -26.06 -15.70 -9.98
CA PRO A 511 -26.94 -15.61 -8.82
C PRO A 511 -26.17 -15.85 -7.51
N THR A 512 -26.57 -15.16 -6.45
CA THR A 512 -25.93 -15.26 -5.14
C THR A 512 -26.92 -15.60 -4.04
N LEU A 513 -26.44 -16.29 -3.02
CA LEU A 513 -27.15 -16.53 -1.77
C LEU A 513 -26.46 -15.75 -0.64
N ASP A 514 -27.19 -14.86 0.03
CA ASP A 514 -26.63 -14.04 1.10
C ASP A 514 -26.70 -14.72 2.48
N ASP A 515 -26.17 -14.05 3.51
CA ASP A 515 -26.07 -14.55 4.89
C ASP A 515 -27.43 -14.83 5.54
N GLN A 516 -28.52 -14.27 5.00
CA GLN A 516 -29.88 -14.52 5.47
C GLN A 516 -30.55 -15.68 4.71
N GLY A 517 -29.85 -16.32 3.78
CA GLY A 517 -30.39 -17.36 2.92
C GLY A 517 -31.34 -16.82 1.84
N GLN A 518 -31.25 -15.53 1.51
CA GLN A 518 -32.03 -14.93 0.43
C GLN A 518 -31.26 -14.98 -0.90
N TRP A 519 -31.99 -15.35 -1.95
CA TRP A 519 -31.45 -15.44 -3.30
C TRP A 519 -31.50 -14.07 -3.98
N ARG A 520 -30.39 -13.65 -4.57
CA ARG A 520 -30.29 -12.46 -5.42
C ARG A 520 -29.95 -12.91 -6.84
N GLU A 521 -30.69 -12.38 -7.82
CA GLU A 521 -30.42 -12.66 -9.23
C GLU A 521 -29.17 -11.92 -9.72
N ALA A 522 -28.50 -12.51 -10.71
CA ALA A 522 -27.41 -11.84 -11.40
C ALA A 522 -27.91 -10.52 -12.04
N PRO A 523 -27.14 -9.43 -11.94
CA PRO A 523 -27.46 -8.21 -12.65
C PRO A 523 -27.44 -8.47 -14.16
N HIS A 524 -28.32 -7.77 -14.88
CA HIS A 524 -28.34 -7.86 -16.34
C HIS A 524 -27.03 -7.31 -16.89
N ALA A 525 -26.33 -8.09 -17.72
CA ALA A 525 -25.12 -7.66 -18.40
C ALA A 525 -25.42 -6.40 -19.23
N THR A 526 -24.93 -5.26 -18.77
CA THR A 526 -25.11 -3.98 -19.45
C THR A 526 -24.09 -3.88 -20.56
N LYS A 527 -24.54 -3.65 -21.81
CA LYS A 527 -23.60 -3.40 -22.90
C LYS A 527 -22.79 -2.13 -22.60
N PRO A 528 -21.48 -2.11 -22.90
CA PRO A 528 -20.70 -0.89 -22.76
C PRO A 528 -21.35 0.26 -23.55
N ALA A 529 -21.42 1.43 -22.93
CA ALA A 529 -21.90 2.62 -23.59
C ALA A 529 -21.02 2.93 -24.82
N VAL A 530 -21.65 3.23 -25.94
CA VAL A 530 -20.92 3.63 -27.15
C VAL A 530 -20.39 5.03 -26.93
N VAL A 531 -19.08 5.20 -27.01
CA VAL A 531 -18.45 6.52 -26.92
C VAL A 531 -18.50 7.17 -28.30
N ASP A 532 -18.99 8.40 -28.35
CA ASP A 532 -19.09 9.18 -29.58
C ASP A 532 -17.70 9.54 -30.12
N ALA A 533 -17.50 9.40 -31.43
CA ALA A 533 -16.24 9.72 -32.07
C ALA A 533 -15.98 11.23 -32.11
N ALA A 534 -17.02 12.08 -32.13
CA ALA A 534 -16.84 13.53 -32.19
C ALA A 534 -16.22 14.08 -30.90
N THR A 535 -16.65 13.58 -29.73
CA THR A 535 -16.05 13.96 -28.44
C THR A 535 -14.58 13.55 -28.34
N LEU A 536 -14.21 12.36 -28.83
CA LEU A 536 -12.83 11.89 -28.81
C LEU A 536 -11.88 12.72 -29.68
N ARG A 537 -12.35 13.24 -30.83
CA ARG A 537 -11.52 14.08 -31.71
C ARG A 537 -11.15 15.43 -31.08
N ASN A 538 -11.93 15.88 -30.10
CA ASN A 538 -11.68 17.12 -29.37
C ASN A 538 -10.74 16.93 -28.17
N ASP A 539 -10.42 15.68 -27.78
CA ASP A 539 -9.45 15.41 -26.71
C ASP A 539 -8.01 15.57 -27.23
N PRO A 540 -7.22 16.51 -26.70
CA PRO A 540 -5.87 16.78 -27.18
C PRO A 540 -4.91 15.60 -26.96
N ARG A 541 -5.21 14.67 -26.05
CA ARG A 541 -4.39 13.48 -25.77
C ARG A 541 -4.54 12.41 -26.85
N ILE A 542 -5.69 12.38 -27.53
CA ILE A 542 -6.02 11.39 -28.58
C ILE A 542 -5.68 11.97 -29.96
N GLY A 543 -6.11 13.21 -30.19
CA GLY A 543 -5.95 13.92 -31.46
C GLY A 543 -6.81 13.35 -32.59
N GLN A 544 -6.46 13.69 -33.84
CA GLN A 544 -7.23 13.30 -35.01
C GLN A 544 -7.04 11.82 -35.39
N PHE A 545 -8.12 11.21 -35.90
CA PHE A 545 -8.17 9.83 -36.38
C PHE A 545 -9.23 9.65 -37.48
N ALA A 546 -9.04 8.64 -38.33
CA ALA A 546 -9.91 8.33 -39.46
C ALA A 546 -11.27 7.78 -39.03
N PHE A 547 -11.27 6.75 -38.18
CA PHE A 547 -12.49 6.17 -37.60
C PHE A 547 -12.21 5.53 -36.23
N ALA A 548 -13.29 5.30 -35.48
CA ALA A 548 -13.26 4.72 -34.14
C ALA A 548 -13.86 3.31 -34.15
N ILE A 549 -13.26 2.39 -33.37
CA ILE A 549 -13.78 1.06 -33.11
C ILE A 549 -14.24 0.99 -31.66
N ASN A 550 -15.56 1.03 -31.45
CA ASN A 550 -16.15 0.75 -30.14
C ASN A 550 -16.20 -0.78 -29.92
N LEU A 551 -15.49 -1.28 -28.92
CA LEU A 551 -15.53 -2.70 -28.55
C LEU A 551 -16.80 -3.01 -27.75
N THR A 552 -17.83 -3.48 -28.46
CA THR A 552 -19.06 -4.00 -27.83
C THR A 552 -18.99 -5.49 -27.52
N ASN A 553 -17.98 -6.19 -28.04
CA ASN A 553 -17.75 -7.62 -27.88
C ASN A 553 -16.26 -7.92 -27.88
N SER A 554 -15.89 -9.09 -27.36
CA SER A 554 -14.53 -9.60 -27.40
C SER A 554 -14.00 -9.82 -28.83
N PRO A 555 -12.84 -9.24 -29.21
CA PRO A 555 -12.29 -9.35 -30.57
C PRO A 555 -11.43 -10.61 -30.80
N VAL A 556 -11.75 -11.75 -30.17
CA VAL A 556 -10.95 -13.00 -30.27
C VAL A 556 -10.71 -13.51 -31.70
N THR A 557 -11.66 -13.29 -32.61
CA THR A 557 -11.49 -13.63 -34.03
C THR A 557 -10.41 -12.80 -34.71
N GLY A 558 -10.23 -11.54 -34.30
CA GLY A 558 -9.14 -10.70 -34.77
C GLY A 558 -7.78 -11.17 -34.26
N GLY A 559 -7.72 -11.66 -33.02
CA GLY A 559 -6.49 -12.23 -32.45
C GLY A 559 -6.04 -13.51 -33.16
N ILE A 560 -6.96 -14.45 -33.41
CA ILE A 560 -6.61 -15.67 -34.16
C ILE A 560 -6.31 -15.38 -35.64
N ARG A 561 -6.97 -14.37 -36.24
CA ARG A 561 -6.63 -13.88 -37.59
C ARG A 561 -5.23 -13.31 -37.64
N LEU A 562 -4.85 -12.47 -36.68
CA LEU A 562 -3.50 -11.93 -36.56
C LEU A 562 -2.47 -13.07 -36.43
N HIS A 563 -2.74 -14.08 -35.61
CA HIS A 563 -1.85 -15.24 -35.48
C HIS A 563 -1.63 -15.94 -36.83
N SER A 564 -2.71 -16.20 -37.59
CA SER A 564 -2.62 -16.80 -38.94
C SER A 564 -1.81 -15.95 -39.93
N LEU A 565 -2.02 -14.63 -39.92
CA LEU A 565 -1.23 -13.70 -40.74
C LEU A 565 0.24 -13.70 -40.32
N GLN A 566 0.53 -13.70 -39.02
CA GLN A 566 1.91 -13.67 -38.52
C GLN A 566 2.70 -14.92 -38.90
N GLN A 567 2.06 -16.10 -38.93
CA GLN A 567 2.68 -17.34 -39.43
C GLN A 567 3.13 -17.22 -40.90
N ARG A 568 2.33 -16.54 -41.73
CA ARG A 568 2.64 -16.29 -43.14
C ARG A 568 3.68 -15.17 -43.34
N ALA A 569 3.67 -14.15 -42.47
CA ALA A 569 4.61 -13.03 -42.50
C ALA A 569 6.04 -13.40 -42.05
N GLY A 570 6.21 -14.55 -41.38
CA GLY A 570 7.49 -14.98 -40.83
C GLY A 570 8.03 -13.98 -39.79
N GLY A 571 9.25 -13.47 -40.02
CA GLY A 571 9.92 -12.53 -39.11
C GLY A 571 9.42 -11.08 -39.16
N ILE A 572 8.51 -10.73 -40.07
CA ILE A 572 7.96 -9.38 -40.21
C ILE A 572 6.82 -9.20 -39.20
N ALA A 573 7.00 -8.30 -38.23
CA ALA A 573 6.00 -8.03 -37.21
C ALA A 573 4.81 -7.25 -37.81
N LEU A 574 3.59 -7.75 -37.62
CA LEU A 574 2.36 -7.12 -38.12
C LEU A 574 1.82 -6.00 -37.23
N TRP A 575 2.44 -5.80 -36.08
CA TRP A 575 2.24 -4.64 -35.24
C TRP A 575 3.48 -4.35 -34.41
N ARG A 576 3.55 -3.14 -33.86
CA ARG A 576 4.58 -2.70 -32.90
C ARG A 576 3.90 -2.04 -31.71
N ASP A 577 4.52 -2.15 -30.54
CA ASP A 577 3.99 -1.54 -29.32
C ASP A 577 4.89 -0.38 -28.91
N GLN A 578 4.30 0.80 -28.74
CA GLN A 578 4.96 1.90 -28.09
C GLN A 578 4.80 1.70 -26.58
N ILE A 579 5.79 1.07 -25.95
CA ILE A 579 5.79 0.83 -24.51
C ILE A 579 5.71 2.16 -23.74
N PRO A 580 4.98 2.19 -22.61
CA PRO A 580 4.80 3.41 -21.85
C PRO A 580 6.13 3.92 -21.31
N GLU A 581 6.23 5.24 -21.18
CA GLU A 581 7.37 5.87 -20.51
C GLU A 581 7.45 5.39 -19.06
N LEU A 582 8.63 4.95 -18.64
CA LEU A 582 8.90 4.38 -17.32
C LEU A 582 10.05 5.15 -16.70
N SER A 583 9.92 5.58 -15.45
CA SER A 583 10.96 6.33 -14.75
C SER A 583 11.09 5.92 -13.29
N ILE A 584 12.25 6.21 -12.71
CA ILE A 584 12.53 6.17 -11.27
C ILE A 584 12.88 7.57 -10.77
N LYS A 585 12.82 7.83 -9.47
CA LYS A 585 13.34 9.09 -8.87
C LYS A 585 14.78 8.89 -8.42
N ALA A 586 15.67 9.81 -8.80
CA ALA A 586 17.06 9.86 -8.37
C ALA A 586 17.41 11.27 -7.86
N VAL A 587 18.36 11.36 -6.94
CA VAL A 587 18.90 12.65 -6.48
C VAL A 587 19.91 13.15 -7.50
N ARG A 588 19.69 14.33 -8.07
CA ARG A 588 20.60 15.00 -9.02
C ARG A 588 20.68 16.48 -8.67
N ASP A 589 21.90 17.00 -8.54
CA ASP A 589 22.18 18.38 -8.08
C ASP A 589 21.45 18.73 -6.77
N GLY A 590 21.30 17.73 -5.89
CA GLY A 590 20.55 17.89 -4.64
C GLY A 590 19.03 17.80 -4.72
N LEU A 591 18.45 17.62 -5.91
CA LEU A 591 17.00 17.57 -6.10
C LEU A 591 16.58 16.18 -6.57
N HIS A 592 15.45 15.69 -6.08
CA HIS A 592 14.84 14.48 -6.64
C HIS A 592 14.27 14.80 -8.03
N ARG A 593 14.80 14.18 -9.06
CA ARG A 593 14.33 14.31 -10.45
C ARG A 593 13.95 12.96 -11.03
N ARG A 594 13.08 12.98 -12.04
CA ARG A 594 12.78 11.78 -12.81
C ARG A 594 13.99 11.37 -13.64
N PHE A 595 14.32 10.10 -13.54
CA PHE A 595 15.29 9.42 -14.36
C PHE A 595 14.52 8.43 -15.25
N HIS A 596 14.51 8.69 -16.55
CA HIS A 596 13.71 7.89 -17.49
C HIS A 596 14.44 6.59 -17.86
N LEU A 597 13.83 5.46 -17.52
CA LEU A 597 14.26 4.12 -17.94
C LEU A 597 13.77 3.79 -19.35
N VAL A 598 12.57 4.23 -19.70
CA VAL A 598 12.00 4.11 -21.04
C VAL A 598 11.58 5.51 -21.47
N SER A 599 12.18 6.03 -22.54
CA SER A 599 11.83 7.35 -23.07
C SER A 599 10.50 7.35 -23.82
N ARG A 600 9.85 8.51 -23.88
CA ARG A 600 8.64 8.71 -24.67
C ARG A 600 8.87 8.37 -26.14
N GLY A 601 7.96 7.59 -26.73
CA GLY A 601 8.03 7.21 -28.14
C GLY A 601 8.77 5.88 -28.40
N THR A 602 9.34 5.26 -27.37
CA THR A 602 10.04 3.97 -27.50
C THR A 602 9.10 2.90 -28.05
N THR A 603 9.43 2.37 -29.22
CA THR A 603 8.63 1.34 -29.91
C THR A 603 9.39 0.04 -30.02
N VAL A 604 8.74 -1.07 -29.65
CA VAL A 604 9.31 -2.42 -29.66
C VAL A 604 8.52 -3.33 -30.60
N LYS A 605 9.20 -4.38 -31.10
CA LYS A 605 8.54 -5.47 -31.84
C LYS A 605 8.09 -6.53 -30.84
N PRO A 606 6.78 -6.79 -30.69
CA PRO A 606 6.22 -7.68 -29.69
C PRO A 606 6.36 -9.15 -30.13
N LEU A 607 7.59 -9.66 -30.12
CA LEU A 607 7.92 -11.04 -30.47
C LEU A 607 8.37 -11.78 -29.21
N ARG A 608 7.64 -12.83 -28.83
CA ARG A 608 7.96 -13.64 -27.66
C ARG A 608 9.27 -14.40 -27.86
N GLY A 609 10.06 -14.55 -26.80
CA GLY A 609 11.38 -15.21 -26.83
C GLY A 609 12.49 -14.37 -27.46
N ARG A 610 12.23 -13.08 -27.77
CA ARG A 610 13.20 -12.16 -28.38
C ARG A 610 13.33 -10.88 -27.55
N PRO A 611 14.27 -10.82 -26.60
CA PRO A 611 14.51 -9.60 -25.83
C PRO A 611 15.02 -8.48 -26.74
N VAL A 612 14.55 -7.26 -26.48
CA VAL A 612 14.93 -6.03 -27.19
C VAL A 612 15.63 -5.10 -26.19
N ALA A 613 16.81 -4.58 -26.54
CA ALA A 613 17.46 -3.56 -25.73
C ALA A 613 16.70 -2.23 -25.81
N VAL A 614 16.44 -1.62 -24.67
CA VAL A 614 15.88 -0.27 -24.55
C VAL A 614 17.02 0.66 -24.13
N GLU A 615 17.24 1.70 -24.92
CA GLU A 615 18.32 2.66 -24.67
C GLU A 615 17.99 3.53 -23.46
N VAL A 616 18.88 3.51 -22.46
CA VAL A 616 18.86 4.44 -21.33
C VAL A 616 19.98 5.45 -21.57
N GLY A 617 19.59 6.68 -21.92
CA GLY A 617 20.52 7.70 -22.42
C GLY A 617 21.38 8.40 -21.37
N GLU A 618 21.07 8.22 -20.08
CA GLU A 618 21.77 8.88 -18.97
C GLU A 618 22.47 7.84 -18.07
N ASP A 619 23.55 8.27 -17.41
CA ASP A 619 24.20 7.49 -16.35
C ASP A 619 23.50 7.70 -15.00
N PHE A 620 23.52 6.68 -14.14
CA PHE A 620 22.86 6.69 -12.84
C PHE A 620 23.87 6.55 -11.70
N THR A 621 23.83 7.44 -10.71
CA THR A 621 24.72 7.38 -9.55
C THR A 621 24.07 6.63 -8.38
N LEU A 622 24.71 5.55 -7.93
CA LEU A 622 24.35 4.88 -6.68
C LEU A 622 25.07 5.55 -5.50
N PRO A 623 24.34 6.09 -4.50
CA PRO A 623 24.95 6.76 -3.36
C PRO A 623 25.63 5.77 -2.39
N ALA A 624 26.72 6.18 -1.75
CA ALA A 624 27.44 5.39 -0.75
C ALA A 624 26.59 5.06 0.49
N GLY A 625 27.05 4.10 1.29
CA GLY A 625 26.57 3.87 2.67
C GLY A 625 25.24 3.12 2.81
N ARG A 626 24.54 2.77 1.72
CA ARG A 626 23.26 2.05 1.79
C ARG A 626 23.43 0.53 1.66
N THR A 627 22.80 -0.25 2.54
CA THR A 627 22.85 -1.73 2.53
C THR A 627 22.01 -2.36 1.41
N PHE A 628 21.01 -1.63 0.92
CA PHE A 628 20.24 -1.95 -0.28
C PHE A 628 19.73 -0.64 -0.91
N TYR A 629 19.25 -0.72 -2.15
CA TYR A 629 18.59 0.41 -2.80
C TYR A 629 17.18 0.05 -3.22
N GLN A 630 16.27 1.03 -3.15
CA GLN A 630 14.90 0.87 -3.59
C GLN A 630 14.44 2.14 -4.31
N PHE A 631 13.98 1.99 -5.55
CA PHE A 631 13.58 3.09 -6.41
C PHE A 631 12.14 2.91 -6.90
N PRO A 632 11.18 3.70 -6.38
CA PRO A 632 9.81 3.72 -6.85
C PRO A 632 9.68 3.96 -8.36
N LEU A 633 8.75 3.27 -9.01
CA LEU A 633 8.48 3.38 -10.44
C LEU A 633 7.33 4.34 -10.74
N PHE A 634 7.45 5.09 -11.82
CA PHE A 634 6.43 6.02 -12.30
C PHE A 634 6.14 5.76 -13.78
N LEU A 635 4.87 5.82 -14.15
CA LEU A 635 4.38 5.56 -15.51
C LEU A 635 3.88 6.85 -16.18
N GLY A 636 4.39 7.15 -17.38
CA GLY A 636 4.03 8.35 -18.13
C GLY A 636 4.27 9.64 -17.33
N TYR A 637 3.38 10.61 -17.46
CA TYR A 637 3.43 11.88 -16.70
C TYR A 637 2.79 11.80 -15.32
N SER A 638 2.28 10.64 -14.89
CA SER A 638 1.59 10.51 -13.60
C SER A 638 2.52 10.78 -12.43
N THR A 639 2.18 11.69 -11.54
CA THR A 639 2.94 11.94 -10.29
C THR A 639 2.81 10.79 -9.30
N GLU A 640 1.82 9.91 -9.47
CA GLU A 640 1.61 8.76 -8.62
C GLU A 640 2.60 7.63 -8.97
N ASN A 641 3.19 7.04 -7.93
CA ASN A 641 3.97 5.81 -8.05
C ASN A 641 3.07 4.67 -8.56
N LEU A 642 3.60 3.86 -9.49
CA LEU A 642 2.98 2.65 -10.04
C LEU A 642 2.64 1.58 -8.99
N GLY A 643 3.11 1.74 -7.74
CA GLY A 643 2.99 0.75 -6.68
C GLY A 643 4.10 -0.31 -6.72
N TYR A 644 5.11 -0.12 -7.57
CA TYR A 644 6.26 -1.00 -7.72
C TYR A 644 7.56 -0.21 -7.52
N SER A 645 8.60 -0.88 -7.06
CA SER A 645 9.95 -0.35 -6.91
C SER A 645 10.97 -1.29 -7.52
N ALA A 646 12.03 -0.74 -8.10
CA ALA A 646 13.25 -1.46 -8.41
C ALA A 646 14.08 -1.61 -7.14
N ARG A 647 14.29 -2.84 -6.67
CA ARG A 647 15.12 -3.15 -5.50
C ARG A 647 16.47 -3.72 -5.96
N LEU A 648 17.54 -3.22 -5.36
CA LEU A 648 18.90 -3.73 -5.56
C LEU A 648 19.43 -4.30 -4.26
N GLU A 649 19.83 -5.55 -4.31
CA GLU A 649 20.55 -6.24 -3.25
C GLU A 649 21.83 -6.84 -3.82
N SER A 650 22.94 -6.67 -3.10
CA SER A 650 24.24 -7.19 -3.51
C SER A 650 25.13 -7.36 -2.29
N PRO A 651 25.97 -8.41 -2.23
CA PRO A 651 27.03 -8.52 -1.23
C PRO A 651 28.04 -7.36 -1.26
N ALA A 652 28.06 -6.56 -2.33
CA ALA A 652 28.91 -5.39 -2.45
C ALA A 652 28.40 -4.16 -1.67
N PHE A 653 27.16 -4.20 -1.16
CA PHE A 653 26.56 -3.11 -0.41
C PHE A 653 26.81 -3.28 1.10
N PRO A 654 27.08 -2.19 1.86
CA PRO A 654 27.10 -0.79 1.42
C PRO A 654 28.35 -0.38 0.65
N LEU A 655 28.18 0.50 -0.34
CA LEU A 655 29.29 1.07 -1.12
C LEU A 655 30.07 2.11 -0.30
N ASN A 656 31.40 2.14 -0.42
CA ASN A 656 32.25 3.10 0.29
C ASN A 656 32.22 4.53 -0.27
N LYS A 657 31.84 4.68 -1.54
CA LYS A 657 31.79 5.95 -2.29
C LYS A 657 30.64 5.86 -3.28
N ASP A 658 30.17 7.02 -3.74
CA ASP A 658 29.19 7.07 -4.83
C ASP A 658 29.76 6.42 -6.09
N VAL A 659 28.96 5.61 -6.78
CA VAL A 659 29.37 4.90 -7.99
C VAL A 659 28.45 5.23 -9.15
N VAL A 660 29.02 5.74 -10.23
CA VAL A 660 28.32 5.96 -11.50
C VAL A 660 28.15 4.64 -12.24
N CYS A 661 26.90 4.32 -12.59
CA CYS A 661 26.49 3.10 -13.25
C CYS A 661 25.85 3.41 -14.61
N LYS A 662 26.20 2.61 -15.62
CA LYS A 662 25.45 2.52 -16.86
C LYS A 662 24.29 1.54 -16.66
N LEU A 663 23.08 1.95 -17.02
CA LEU A 663 21.90 1.11 -16.93
C LEU A 663 21.69 0.35 -18.24
N GLN A 664 21.49 -0.96 -18.14
CA GLN A 664 21.09 -1.81 -19.25
C GLN A 664 19.66 -2.28 -19.01
N LEU A 665 18.72 -1.81 -19.85
CA LEU A 665 17.34 -2.25 -19.83
C LEU A 665 17.05 -3.11 -21.05
N THR A 666 16.48 -4.30 -20.83
CA THR A 666 15.92 -5.12 -21.91
C THR A 666 14.43 -5.36 -21.68
N PHE A 667 13.66 -5.34 -22.76
CA PHE A 667 12.23 -5.66 -22.78
C PHE A 667 11.99 -6.95 -23.57
N GLU A 668 11.32 -7.93 -22.96
CA GLU A 668 10.90 -9.18 -23.61
C GLU A 668 9.39 -9.37 -23.56
N TYR A 669 8.75 -9.37 -24.73
CA TYR A 669 7.30 -9.43 -24.82
C TYR A 669 6.74 -10.79 -24.36
N GLY A 670 5.83 -10.77 -23.39
CA GLY A 670 5.15 -11.97 -22.90
C GLY A 670 6.01 -12.89 -22.02
N ALA A 671 7.23 -12.48 -21.66
CA ALA A 671 8.02 -13.13 -20.62
C ALA A 671 7.40 -12.89 -19.23
N ASP A 672 7.71 -13.76 -18.27
CA ASP A 672 7.22 -13.61 -16.88
C ASP A 672 7.65 -12.25 -16.29
N ASP A 673 8.93 -11.90 -16.49
CA ASP A 673 9.54 -10.60 -16.18
C ASP A 673 9.89 -9.84 -17.48
N PRO A 674 9.00 -8.98 -18.01
CA PRO A 674 9.23 -8.33 -19.31
C PRO A 674 10.38 -7.34 -19.27
N TYR A 675 10.55 -6.61 -18.17
CA TYR A 675 11.62 -5.64 -18.00
C TYR A 675 12.75 -6.27 -17.19
N LYS A 676 13.97 -6.23 -17.71
CA LYS A 676 15.18 -6.61 -16.97
C LYS A 676 16.12 -5.42 -16.93
N LEU A 677 16.30 -4.87 -15.73
CA LEU A 677 17.15 -3.69 -15.48
C LEU A 677 18.44 -4.12 -14.75
N ILE A 678 19.59 -3.79 -15.33
CA ILE A 678 20.90 -4.14 -14.79
C ILE A 678 21.72 -2.86 -14.58
N PHE A 679 22.29 -2.72 -13.39
CA PHE A 679 23.21 -1.65 -13.01
C PHE A 679 24.65 -2.13 -13.22
N VAL A 680 25.35 -1.52 -14.18
CA VAL A 680 26.75 -1.85 -14.52
C VAL A 680 27.65 -0.70 -14.06
N PRO A 681 28.54 -0.90 -13.06
CA PRO A 681 29.41 0.18 -12.60
C PRO A 681 30.44 0.53 -13.67
N GLN A 682 30.55 1.82 -14.02
CA GLN A 682 31.49 2.25 -15.06
C GLN A 682 32.95 2.03 -14.68
N ASN A 683 33.26 2.17 -13.39
CA ASN A 683 34.60 1.97 -12.85
C ASN A 683 34.91 0.49 -12.52
N GLY A 684 33.97 -0.44 -12.76
CA GLY A 684 34.14 -1.85 -12.43
C GLY A 684 34.24 -2.16 -10.93
N SER A 685 33.76 -1.27 -10.06
CA SER A 685 33.91 -1.41 -8.60
C SER A 685 33.15 -2.60 -7.98
N PHE A 686 32.12 -3.13 -8.65
CA PHE A 686 31.39 -4.32 -8.23
C PHE A 686 30.83 -5.09 -9.45
N HIS A 687 30.37 -6.33 -9.25
CA HIS A 687 29.73 -7.09 -10.32
C HIS A 687 28.36 -6.51 -10.69
N PRO A 688 27.95 -6.48 -11.98
CA PRO A 688 26.66 -5.97 -12.38
C PRO A 688 25.49 -6.52 -11.55
N VAL A 689 24.63 -5.63 -11.06
CA VAL A 689 23.51 -5.99 -10.17
C VAL A 689 22.21 -5.90 -10.96
N THR A 690 21.42 -6.97 -10.95
CA THR A 690 20.09 -6.98 -11.58
C THR A 690 19.06 -6.50 -10.57
N ALA A 691 18.19 -5.57 -10.97
CA ALA A 691 17.09 -5.12 -10.14
C ALA A 691 16.00 -6.18 -10.06
N THR A 692 15.42 -6.33 -8.87
CA THR A 692 14.19 -7.09 -8.66
C THR A 692 13.02 -6.12 -8.57
N TRP A 693 11.89 -6.46 -9.21
CA TRP A 693 10.68 -5.65 -9.12
C TRP A 693 9.89 -6.06 -7.88
N CYS A 694 9.76 -5.16 -6.92
CA CYS A 694 9.00 -5.41 -5.70
C CYS A 694 7.77 -4.50 -5.67
N ARG A 695 6.61 -5.03 -5.29
CA ARG A 695 5.51 -4.16 -4.91
C ARG A 695 5.92 -3.34 -3.68
N THR A 696 5.59 -2.07 -3.71
CA THR A 696 5.74 -1.20 -2.54
C THR A 696 4.58 -1.58 -1.64
N ALA A 697 4.81 -2.42 -0.63
CA ALA A 697 3.77 -2.80 0.30
C ALA A 697 3.15 -1.52 0.89
N GLU A 698 1.82 -1.44 0.88
CA GLU A 698 1.12 -0.47 1.72
C GLU A 698 1.26 -0.97 3.16
N VAL A 699 2.42 -0.73 3.75
CA VAL A 699 2.60 -0.93 5.18
C VAL A 699 1.65 0.04 5.85
N ILE A 700 0.69 -0.47 6.62
CA ILE A 700 -0.14 0.36 7.48
C ILE A 700 0.79 0.83 8.59
N ILE A 701 1.39 2.00 8.40
CA ILE A 701 2.20 2.67 9.41
C ILE A 701 1.23 3.36 10.36
N THR A 702 1.31 3.02 11.64
CA THR A 702 0.43 3.55 12.69
C THR A 702 1.13 4.52 13.63
N ASP A 703 2.46 4.62 13.51
CA ASP A 703 3.37 5.26 14.46
C ASP A 703 4.48 6.08 13.77
N ALA A 704 4.19 6.64 12.59
CA ALA A 704 5.15 7.52 11.92
C ALA A 704 5.50 8.76 12.76
N PRO A 705 6.72 9.29 12.64
CA PRO A 705 7.14 10.47 13.38
C PRO A 705 6.22 11.67 13.13
N ALA A 706 6.03 12.48 14.16
CA ALA A 706 5.27 13.72 14.12
C ALA A 706 6.20 14.92 14.40
N PRO A 707 5.95 16.08 13.78
CA PRO A 707 6.65 17.32 14.14
C PRO A 707 6.47 17.64 15.63
N GLN A 708 7.49 18.21 16.25
CA GLN A 708 7.39 18.69 17.63
C GLN A 708 6.88 20.14 17.65
N TYR A 709 6.20 20.52 18.74
CA TYR A 709 5.97 21.93 19.03
C TYR A 709 7.20 22.49 19.77
N PRO A 710 7.63 23.75 19.54
CA PRO A 710 8.72 24.37 20.30
C PRO A 710 8.50 24.27 21.80
N ALA A 711 9.56 24.17 22.61
CA ALA A 711 9.42 24.13 24.06
C ALA A 711 8.77 25.43 24.59
N PRO A 712 7.63 25.36 25.32
CA PRO A 712 6.98 26.55 25.89
C PRO A 712 7.85 27.21 26.96
N MET A 713 7.78 28.53 27.05
CA MET A 713 8.40 29.31 28.15
C MET A 713 7.45 29.38 29.34
N THR A 714 7.98 29.23 30.55
CA THR A 714 7.25 29.52 31.80
C THR A 714 7.29 31.02 32.12
N TRP A 715 6.42 31.48 33.02
CA TRP A 715 6.47 32.86 33.53
C TRP A 715 7.83 33.22 34.13
N ALA A 716 8.54 32.25 34.74
CA ALA A 716 9.89 32.45 35.27
C ALA A 716 10.93 32.63 34.15
N ASP A 717 10.80 31.91 33.03
CA ASP A 717 11.72 32.03 31.89
C ASP A 717 11.64 33.41 31.23
N LEU A 718 10.49 34.09 31.30
CA LEU A 718 10.28 35.43 30.73
C LEU A 718 11.13 36.54 31.38
N HIS A 719 11.64 36.32 32.59
CA HIS A 719 12.62 37.21 33.23
C HIS A 719 14.03 37.08 32.63
N HIS A 720 14.32 35.97 31.97
CA HIS A 720 15.67 35.58 31.55
C HIS A 720 15.74 35.14 30.08
N VAL A 721 15.05 35.85 29.18
CA VAL A 721 15.01 35.50 27.75
C VAL A 721 16.34 35.86 27.08
N PRO A 722 17.05 34.90 26.43
CA PRO A 722 18.33 35.17 25.79
C PRO A 722 18.22 36.19 24.65
N ARG A 723 19.19 37.11 24.53
CA ARG A 723 19.32 38.00 23.36
C ARG A 723 20.08 37.32 22.22
N ASP A 724 19.74 37.68 20.98
CA ASP A 724 20.42 37.18 19.79
C ASP A 724 21.93 37.50 19.84
N GLY A 725 22.77 36.46 20.00
CA GLY A 725 24.23 36.55 19.83
C GLY A 725 25.08 36.89 21.08
N GLY A 726 24.56 36.75 22.31
CA GLY A 726 25.36 36.96 23.53
C GLY A 726 24.78 36.31 24.81
N ASP A 727 25.50 36.43 25.93
CA ASP A 727 25.09 35.91 27.26
C ASP A 727 24.12 36.83 28.02
N GLU A 728 23.73 37.96 27.41
CA GLU A 728 22.78 38.90 28.03
C GLU A 728 21.33 38.41 27.89
N THR A 729 20.60 38.43 29.01
CA THR A 729 19.16 38.13 29.03
C THR A 729 18.31 39.40 29.11
N ALA A 730 17.11 39.36 28.55
CA ALA A 730 16.09 40.40 28.68
C ALA A 730 14.95 39.94 29.59
N ASP A 731 14.49 40.84 30.45
CA ASP A 731 13.26 40.69 31.22
C ASP A 731 12.08 41.24 30.41
N LEU A 732 11.24 40.35 29.88
CA LEU A 732 10.10 40.75 29.05
C LEU A 732 8.98 41.39 29.88
N LEU A 733 8.85 41.02 31.16
CA LEU A 733 7.80 41.52 32.05
C LEU A 733 8.06 42.98 32.43
N ASP A 734 9.33 43.34 32.66
CA ASP A 734 9.73 44.74 32.86
C ASP A 734 9.79 45.53 31.55
N TRP A 735 10.09 44.88 30.42
CA TRP A 735 10.16 45.55 29.12
C TRP A 735 8.80 46.15 28.74
N ILE A 736 7.72 45.37 28.80
CA ILE A 736 6.41 45.78 28.26
C ILE A 736 5.92 47.10 28.87
N PRO A 737 5.82 47.27 30.21
CA PRO A 737 5.36 48.52 30.80
C PRO A 737 6.25 49.71 30.43
N ASN A 738 7.57 49.52 30.38
CA ASN A 738 8.51 50.57 30.00
C ASN A 738 8.35 50.99 28.54
N ALA A 739 8.10 50.04 27.63
CA ALA A 739 7.87 50.34 26.22
C ALA A 739 6.52 51.02 25.99
N ILE A 740 5.47 50.66 26.74
CA ILE A 740 4.16 51.33 26.67
C ILE A 740 4.25 52.75 27.24
N ALA A 741 4.98 52.97 28.34
CA ALA A 741 5.22 54.31 28.86
C ALA A 741 6.00 55.21 27.89
N GLN A 742 6.92 54.63 27.10
CA GLN A 742 7.59 55.35 26.00
C GLN A 742 6.65 55.64 24.83
N LEU A 743 5.75 54.69 24.51
CA LEU A 743 4.73 54.91 23.49
C LEU A 743 3.79 56.06 23.87
N ASP A 744 3.39 56.16 25.14
CA ASP A 744 2.61 57.31 25.63
C ASP A 744 3.34 58.63 25.39
N GLN A 745 4.65 58.69 25.66
CA GLN A 745 5.46 59.89 25.38
C GLN A 745 5.61 60.17 23.89
N ASP A 746 5.51 59.15 23.02
CA ASP A 746 5.53 59.30 21.58
C ASP A 746 4.17 59.81 21.04
N ILE A 747 3.05 59.51 21.71
CA ILE A 747 1.67 59.86 21.31
C ILE A 747 1.17 61.17 21.94
N TYR A 748 1.36 61.35 23.25
CA TYR A 748 0.88 62.50 24.01
C TYR A 748 1.98 63.50 24.33
N ILE A 749 1.57 64.75 24.48
CA ILE A 749 2.29 65.76 25.24
C ILE A 749 1.74 65.71 26.66
N ARG A 750 2.48 65.09 27.58
CA ARG A 750 2.16 65.06 29.02
C ARG A 750 2.88 66.24 29.70
N PRO A 751 2.15 67.27 30.18
CA PRO A 751 2.77 68.43 30.79
C PRO A 751 3.55 68.04 32.03
N ARG A 752 4.80 68.51 32.14
CA ARG A 752 5.58 68.42 33.38
C ARG A 752 5.46 69.72 34.16
N GLU A 753 5.76 69.65 35.46
CA GLU A 753 5.72 70.83 36.30
C GLU A 753 6.73 71.88 35.80
N ARG A 754 6.21 73.04 35.39
CA ARG A 754 7.00 74.15 34.86
C ARG A 754 7.28 75.15 35.97
N THR A 755 8.47 75.72 35.96
CA THR A 755 8.85 76.86 36.82
C THR A 755 9.00 78.12 35.97
N THR A 756 8.73 79.27 36.55
CA THR A 756 9.03 80.58 35.96
C THR A 756 10.37 81.12 36.44
N GLY A 757 11.07 81.81 35.54
CA GLY A 757 12.31 82.48 35.86
C GLY A 757 12.57 83.67 34.95
N VAL A 758 13.48 84.54 35.39
CA VAL A 758 13.90 85.74 34.66
C VAL A 758 15.27 85.50 34.06
N ILE A 759 15.43 85.74 32.76
CA ILE A 759 16.75 85.70 32.12
C ILE A 759 17.67 86.71 32.81
N SER A 760 18.76 86.22 33.39
CA SER A 760 19.68 86.98 34.26
C SER A 760 21.00 87.35 33.60
N THR A 761 21.20 86.98 32.34
CA THR A 761 22.36 87.37 31.53
C THR A 761 21.98 87.60 30.07
N THR A 762 22.73 88.43 29.35
CA THR A 762 22.69 88.44 27.88
C THR A 762 23.07 87.09 27.27
N TRP A 763 22.51 86.81 26.09
CA TRP A 763 22.85 85.62 25.29
C TRP A 763 24.33 85.60 24.90
N ARG A 764 24.95 84.43 25.04
CA ARG A 764 26.35 84.17 24.70
C ARG A 764 26.43 82.98 23.75
N GLN A 765 27.47 82.96 22.93
CA GLN A 765 27.72 81.86 22.02
C GLN A 765 28.56 80.77 22.70
N ASP A 766 28.18 79.52 22.52
CA ASP A 766 28.93 78.35 22.98
C ASP A 766 30.01 77.92 21.98
N LYS A 767 30.71 76.81 22.27
CA LYS A 767 31.80 76.30 21.44
C LYS A 767 31.34 75.74 20.08
N ASN A 768 30.04 75.52 19.88
CA ASN A 768 29.43 74.94 18.69
C ASN A 768 28.54 75.96 17.95
N GLU A 769 28.83 77.25 18.10
CA GLU A 769 28.08 78.37 17.53
C GLU A 769 26.61 78.49 18.00
N GLY A 770 26.20 77.74 19.03
CA GLY A 770 24.86 77.82 19.62
C GLY A 770 24.75 78.92 20.68
N HIS A 771 23.58 79.54 20.83
CA HIS A 771 23.36 80.56 21.86
C HIS A 771 22.85 79.94 23.17
N PHE A 772 23.38 80.44 24.29
CA PHE A 772 22.92 80.11 25.64
C PHE A 772 22.84 81.34 26.54
N THR A 773 22.03 81.26 27.58
CA THR A 773 21.92 82.25 28.65
C THR A 773 21.65 81.55 29.99
N PHE A 774 21.45 82.32 31.05
CA PHE A 774 21.02 81.83 32.34
C PHE A 774 19.74 82.55 32.77
N ALA A 775 18.87 81.83 33.47
CA ALA A 775 17.68 82.39 34.12
C ALA A 775 17.71 82.10 35.62
N ASN A 776 17.23 83.04 36.44
CA ASN A 776 17.05 82.85 37.87
C ASN A 776 15.59 82.45 38.12
N THR A 777 15.35 81.33 38.80
CA THR A 777 13.98 80.87 39.13
C THR A 777 13.35 81.75 40.21
N ASP A 778 12.04 82.02 40.11
CA ASP A 778 11.32 82.88 41.06
C ASP A 778 11.26 82.32 42.50
N LEU A 779 11.24 80.99 42.67
CA LEU A 779 11.01 80.34 43.97
C LEU A 779 12.29 80.04 44.79
N SER A 780 13.48 80.04 44.17
CA SER A 780 14.70 79.56 44.85
C SER A 780 16.00 80.30 44.50
N ALA A 781 15.94 81.36 43.69
CA ALA A 781 17.10 82.09 43.14
C ALA A 781 18.18 81.18 42.50
N LYS A 782 17.83 79.94 42.11
CA LYS A 782 18.72 79.02 41.43
C LYS A 782 19.00 79.51 40.01
N LYS A 783 20.28 79.48 39.63
CA LYS A 783 20.73 79.85 38.28
C LYS A 783 20.61 78.65 37.34
N VAL A 784 19.73 78.75 36.36
CA VAL A 784 19.38 77.69 35.40
C VAL A 784 19.99 78.00 34.05
N PHE A 785 20.71 77.04 33.47
CA PHE A 785 21.27 77.13 32.12
C PHE A 785 20.17 76.99 31.06
N ILE A 786 20.12 77.91 30.11
CA ILE A 786 19.12 77.99 29.05
C ILE A 786 19.85 77.96 27.70
N HIS A 787 19.49 77.01 26.83
CA HIS A 787 20.09 76.88 25.50
C HIS A 787 19.05 77.15 24.41
N GLN A 788 19.45 77.72 23.27
CA GLN A 788 18.53 78.06 22.18
C GLN A 788 17.71 76.86 21.68
N LYS A 789 18.30 75.66 21.66
CA LYS A 789 17.63 74.41 21.23
C LYS A 789 16.67 73.83 22.28
N SER A 790 16.59 74.44 23.45
CA SER A 790 15.69 74.02 24.53
C SER A 790 14.35 74.72 24.48
N PHE A 791 14.13 75.68 23.57
CA PHE A 791 12.83 76.29 23.34
C PHE A 791 11.89 75.32 22.64
N ILE A 792 10.59 75.46 22.92
CA ILE A 792 9.57 74.71 22.18
C ILE A 792 9.51 75.17 20.72
N ASP A 793 9.09 74.28 19.83
CA ASP A 793 9.01 74.56 18.40
C ASP A 793 8.12 75.78 18.11
N GLY A 794 8.61 76.67 17.23
CA GLY A 794 7.93 77.92 16.87
C GLY A 794 8.27 79.13 17.74
N ILE A 795 9.06 78.97 18.82
CA ILE A 795 9.52 80.08 19.66
C ILE A 795 11.01 80.35 19.42
N ASN A 796 11.36 81.59 19.08
CA ASN A 796 12.75 81.97 18.86
C ASN A 796 13.40 82.51 20.14
N HIS A 797 14.56 81.97 20.49
CA HIS A 797 15.35 82.44 21.63
C HIS A 797 15.67 83.94 21.58
N ALA A 798 15.76 84.52 20.37
CA ALA A 798 16.02 85.95 20.16
C ALA A 798 14.90 86.87 20.69
N ASP A 799 13.69 86.33 20.90
CA ASP A 799 12.54 87.08 21.42
C ASP A 799 12.63 87.34 22.93
N PHE A 800 13.60 86.73 23.62
CA PHE A 800 13.76 86.80 25.07
C PHE A 800 15.11 87.41 25.44
N LEU A 801 15.10 88.69 25.85
CA LEU A 801 16.29 89.43 26.26
C LEU A 801 16.58 89.26 27.75
N GLU A 802 17.70 89.80 28.22
CA GLU A 802 17.97 89.90 29.66
C GLU A 802 16.83 90.68 30.34
N GLY A 803 16.28 90.13 31.42
CA GLY A 803 15.07 90.62 32.08
C GLY A 803 13.75 90.02 31.59
N SER A 804 13.73 89.29 30.47
CA SER A 804 12.52 88.59 30.00
C SER A 804 12.13 87.45 30.95
N ARG A 805 10.82 87.30 31.16
CA ARG A 805 10.24 86.21 31.96
C ARG A 805 9.91 85.02 31.05
N ILE A 806 10.39 83.86 31.45
CA ILE A 806 10.23 82.60 30.71
C ILE A 806 9.69 81.51 31.65
N SER A 807 8.96 80.56 31.09
CA SER A 807 8.56 79.32 31.76
C SER A 807 9.34 78.15 31.17
N PHE A 808 9.73 77.18 31.99
CA PHE A 808 10.50 76.02 31.53
C PHE A 808 10.45 74.87 32.55
N GLU A 809 10.80 73.67 32.10
CA GLU A 809 11.02 72.52 32.96
C GLU A 809 12.45 72.53 33.49
N VAL A 810 12.63 72.33 34.80
CA VAL A 810 13.96 72.29 35.43
C VAL A 810 14.50 70.86 35.41
N ILE A 811 15.66 70.68 34.78
CA ILE A 811 16.43 69.44 34.83
C ILE A 811 17.64 69.65 35.73
N GLU A 812 17.72 68.88 36.81
CA GLU A 812 18.89 68.84 37.69
C GLU A 812 19.82 67.68 37.33
N ARG A 813 21.11 67.99 37.12
CA ARG A 813 22.17 66.99 36.93
C ARG A 813 23.41 67.40 37.72
N ALA A 814 23.79 66.58 38.70
CA ALA A 814 24.98 66.79 39.53
C ALA A 814 25.08 68.22 40.13
N GLY A 815 23.98 68.72 40.70
CA GLY A 815 23.91 70.04 41.32
C GLY A 815 23.88 71.24 40.35
N LYS A 816 23.80 70.99 39.04
CA LYS A 816 23.58 72.02 38.01
C LYS A 816 22.16 71.93 37.47
N TYR A 817 21.55 73.08 37.22
CA TYR A 817 20.19 73.20 36.72
C TYR A 817 20.19 73.66 35.26
N SER A 818 19.42 72.99 34.41
CA SER A 818 19.21 73.38 33.01
C SER A 818 17.73 73.38 32.66
N GLY A 819 17.30 74.31 31.82
CA GLY A 819 15.92 74.42 31.36
C GLY A 819 15.68 73.65 30.06
N ARG A 820 14.52 72.99 29.96
CA ARG A 820 14.01 72.39 28.73
C ARG A 820 12.56 72.84 28.49
N ASN A 821 12.10 72.71 27.24
CA ASN A 821 10.76 73.10 26.79
C ASN A 821 10.45 74.56 27.14
N ILE A 822 11.39 75.45 26.85
CA ILE A 822 11.36 76.85 27.27
C ILE A 822 10.36 77.62 26.41
N ALA A 823 9.55 78.46 27.06
CA ALA A 823 8.54 79.29 26.42
C ALA A 823 8.32 80.59 27.20
N GLY A 824 7.42 81.44 26.73
CA GLY A 824 7.04 82.67 27.45
C GLY A 824 6.43 82.41 28.83
N GLU A 825 6.43 83.43 29.69
CA GLU A 825 5.95 83.35 31.08
C GLU A 825 4.57 82.70 31.23
N HIS A 826 3.61 83.09 30.39
CA HIS A 826 2.24 82.59 30.46
C HIS A 826 1.99 81.29 29.67
N HIS A 827 3.04 80.69 29.12
CA HIS A 827 2.90 79.42 28.40
C HIS A 827 2.53 78.30 29.38
N GLN A 828 1.32 77.78 29.21
CA GLN A 828 0.88 76.55 29.82
C GLN A 828 0.82 75.48 28.75
N GLU A 829 1.43 74.34 29.05
CA GLU A 829 1.31 73.15 28.24
C GLU A 829 0.14 72.35 28.83
N ILE A 830 -0.86 72.07 28.02
CA ILE A 830 -2.00 71.25 28.40
C ILE A 830 -1.82 69.86 27.81
N GLU A 831 -2.34 68.85 28.52
CA GLU A 831 -2.34 67.49 28.01
C GLU A 831 -3.12 67.44 26.70
N ARG A 832 -2.45 67.01 25.62
CA ARG A 832 -3.04 66.85 24.29
C ARG A 832 -2.28 65.81 23.49
N LEU A 833 -2.93 65.26 22.47
CA LEU A 833 -2.27 64.47 21.44
C LEU A 833 -1.27 65.35 20.67
N LYS A 834 -0.16 64.74 20.26
CA LYS A 834 0.78 65.36 19.32
C LYS A 834 0.13 65.49 17.95
N ASP A 835 0.60 66.49 17.20
CA ASP A 835 0.19 66.69 15.82
C ASP A 835 0.89 65.66 14.92
N PHE A 836 0.10 64.86 14.19
CA PHE A 836 0.60 63.78 13.35
C PHE A 836 0.69 64.22 11.88
N ASP A 837 1.90 64.18 11.30
CA ASP A 837 2.19 64.31 9.87
C ASP A 837 2.84 63.02 9.33
N GLU A 838 3.03 62.90 8.00
CA GLU A 838 3.61 61.68 7.41
C GLU A 838 4.98 61.28 8.01
N ALA A 839 5.77 62.24 8.50
CA ALA A 839 7.07 61.96 9.10
C ALA A 839 6.94 61.55 10.58
N SER A 840 6.06 62.19 11.34
CA SER A 840 5.88 61.96 12.77
C SER A 840 5.09 60.69 13.08
N ILE A 841 4.25 60.20 12.16
CA ILE A 841 3.55 58.90 12.26
C ILE A 841 4.54 57.73 12.30
N SER A 842 5.68 57.84 11.62
CA SER A 842 6.67 56.76 11.54
C SER A 842 7.28 56.38 12.89
N MET A 843 7.34 57.33 13.84
CA MET A 843 7.95 57.14 15.15
C MET A 843 7.14 56.18 16.05
N PRO A 844 5.83 56.40 16.33
CA PRO A 844 5.03 55.44 17.09
C PRO A 844 4.89 54.09 16.37
N LEU A 845 4.80 54.06 15.03
CA LEU A 845 4.78 52.79 14.28
C LEU A 845 6.06 51.98 14.50
N ASN A 846 7.23 52.62 14.38
CA ASN A 846 8.51 51.95 14.65
C ASN A 846 8.64 51.54 16.12
N ARG A 847 8.13 52.35 17.06
CA ARG A 847 8.11 52.01 18.49
C ARG A 847 7.35 50.72 18.72
N ILE A 848 6.13 50.60 18.18
CA ILE A 848 5.29 49.42 18.32
C ILE A 848 5.98 48.19 17.71
N ARG A 849 6.40 48.28 16.43
CA ARG A 849 6.97 47.14 15.70
C ARG A 849 8.31 46.65 16.27
N LYS A 850 9.19 47.56 16.72
CA LYS A 850 10.53 47.19 17.20
C LYS A 850 10.60 46.94 18.70
N ALA A 851 9.78 47.61 19.50
CA ALA A 851 9.87 47.55 20.96
C ALA A 851 8.73 46.78 21.63
N LEU A 852 7.55 46.63 21.01
CA LEU A 852 6.39 45.96 21.63
C LEU A 852 6.06 44.61 21.02
N TYR A 853 6.21 44.42 19.71
CA TYR A 853 5.83 43.17 19.03
C TYR A 853 6.49 41.94 19.66
N TYR A 854 7.81 41.91 19.75
CA TYR A 854 8.53 40.75 20.28
C TYR A 854 8.11 40.42 21.73
N PRO A 855 8.21 41.34 22.71
CA PRO A 855 7.87 40.99 24.08
C PRO A 855 6.38 40.65 24.26
N VAL A 856 5.44 41.37 23.62
CA VAL A 856 4.00 41.05 23.73
C VAL A 856 3.69 39.69 23.10
N ILE A 857 4.23 39.38 21.91
CA ILE A 857 4.02 38.07 21.27
C ILE A 857 4.58 36.97 22.17
N GLN A 858 5.79 37.11 22.72
CA GLN A 858 6.37 36.07 23.56
C GLN A 858 5.65 35.93 24.90
N THR A 859 5.23 37.01 25.56
CA THR A 859 4.57 37.00 26.89
C THR A 859 3.15 36.43 26.88
N TRP A 860 2.45 36.45 25.76
CA TRP A 860 1.13 35.81 25.60
C TRP A 860 1.16 34.54 24.71
N ARG A 861 2.35 33.95 24.48
CA ARG A 861 2.43 32.67 23.74
C ARG A 861 1.95 31.51 24.62
N ASP A 862 1.59 30.40 24.00
CA ASP A 862 1.26 29.14 24.68
C ASP A 862 0.01 29.26 25.57
N GLY A 863 -0.91 30.16 25.21
CA GLY A 863 -2.17 30.38 25.91
C GLY A 863 -2.07 31.09 27.25
N ARG A 864 -0.90 31.66 27.59
CA ARG A 864 -0.66 32.38 28.86
C ARG A 864 -1.58 33.59 29.02
N SER A 865 -2.22 33.69 30.18
CA SER A 865 -3.06 34.82 30.56
C SER A 865 -2.51 35.49 31.82
N ILE A 866 -2.72 36.79 31.96
CA ILE A 866 -2.40 37.53 33.19
C ILE A 866 -3.26 37.09 34.39
N ASP A 867 -4.30 36.28 34.15
CA ASP A 867 -5.14 35.66 35.16
C ASP A 867 -4.61 34.29 35.63
N ASP A 868 -3.52 33.79 35.02
CA ASP A 868 -2.88 32.53 35.41
C ASP A 868 -2.34 32.60 36.85
N ALA A 869 -2.44 31.48 37.58
CA ALA A 869 -2.07 31.42 39.00
C ALA A 869 -0.57 31.66 39.26
N ASP A 870 0.28 31.38 38.27
CA ASP A 870 1.73 31.56 38.30
C ASP A 870 2.21 32.88 37.68
N CYS A 871 1.29 33.71 37.15
CA CYS A 871 1.61 35.05 36.69
C CYS A 871 2.00 35.96 37.87
N PRO A 872 3.14 36.69 37.80
CA PRO A 872 3.52 37.64 38.85
C PRO A 872 2.47 38.74 39.02
N LYS A 873 1.86 38.83 40.21
CA LYS A 873 0.76 39.78 40.49
C LYS A 873 1.08 41.23 40.14
N ALA A 874 2.30 41.69 40.41
CA ALA A 874 2.75 43.03 40.07
C ALA A 874 2.74 43.30 38.56
N PHE A 875 3.11 42.30 37.75
CA PHE A 875 3.02 42.38 36.30
C PHE A 875 1.57 42.33 35.83
N ALA A 876 0.74 41.44 36.38
CA ALA A 876 -0.67 41.34 36.02
C ALA A 876 -1.42 42.68 36.23
N ASP A 877 -1.24 43.32 37.38
CA ASP A 877 -1.86 44.61 37.70
C ASP A 877 -1.39 45.72 36.73
N ALA A 878 -0.08 45.75 36.41
CA ALA A 878 0.48 46.69 35.44
C ALA A 878 -0.01 46.41 34.01
N ALA A 879 -0.12 45.15 33.62
CA ALA A 879 -0.60 44.72 32.31
C ALA A 879 -2.07 45.12 32.10
N ARG A 880 -2.95 44.90 33.09
CA ARG A 880 -4.35 45.38 32.99
C ARG A 880 -4.44 46.87 32.77
N THR A 881 -3.70 47.66 33.56
CA THR A 881 -3.65 49.12 33.43
C THR A 881 -3.18 49.53 32.02
N ASN A 882 -2.18 48.85 31.49
CA ASN A 882 -1.66 49.10 30.15
C ASN A 882 -2.63 48.67 29.04
N ILE A 883 -3.36 47.57 29.21
CA ILE A 883 -4.39 47.10 28.27
C ILE A 883 -5.52 48.12 28.19
N ASP A 884 -6.02 48.59 29.35
CA ASP A 884 -7.05 49.63 29.42
C ASP A 884 -6.58 50.93 28.75
N TYR A 885 -5.32 51.31 28.99
CA TYR A 885 -4.72 52.46 28.31
C TYR A 885 -4.67 52.28 26.79
N LEU A 886 -4.18 51.14 26.29
CA LEU A 886 -4.14 50.86 24.86
C LEU A 886 -5.55 50.84 24.24
N ALA A 887 -6.56 50.36 24.97
CA ALA A 887 -7.96 50.37 24.52
C ALA A 887 -8.50 51.79 24.42
N SER A 888 -8.18 52.65 25.39
CA SER A 888 -8.56 54.06 25.34
C SER A 888 -8.01 54.78 24.10
N LEU A 889 -6.80 54.44 23.65
CA LEU A 889 -6.19 55.02 22.44
C LEU A 889 -6.96 54.71 21.15
N LEU A 890 -7.70 53.60 21.09
CA LEU A 890 -8.50 53.25 19.91
C LEU A 890 -9.67 54.22 19.70
N HIS A 891 -10.17 54.82 20.79
CA HIS A 891 -11.26 55.80 20.79
C HIS A 891 -10.78 57.22 20.45
N GLU A 892 -9.47 57.48 20.42
CA GLU A 892 -8.92 58.79 20.10
C GLU A 892 -9.08 59.13 18.62
N SER A 893 -10.00 60.04 18.30
CA SER A 893 -10.35 60.39 16.90
C SER A 893 -9.20 61.00 16.10
N GLN A 894 -8.23 61.64 16.77
CA GLN A 894 -7.09 62.29 16.13
C GLN A 894 -5.88 61.35 15.97
N LEU A 895 -5.92 60.15 16.53
CA LEU A 895 -4.85 59.17 16.37
C LEU A 895 -4.91 58.52 14.98
N PRO A 896 -3.80 58.46 14.22
CA PRO A 896 -3.77 57.87 12.88
C PRO A 896 -4.21 56.40 12.85
N GLU A 897 -5.02 56.03 11.86
CA GLU A 897 -5.56 54.65 11.74
C GLU A 897 -4.45 53.60 11.65
N GLN A 898 -3.35 53.92 10.98
CA GLN A 898 -2.17 53.04 10.88
C GLN A 898 -1.60 52.67 12.25
N VAL A 899 -1.62 53.60 13.22
CA VAL A 899 -1.16 53.34 14.59
C VAL A 899 -2.20 52.50 15.34
N LYS A 900 -3.49 52.77 15.13
CA LYS A 900 -4.59 51.97 15.70
C LYS A 900 -4.54 50.52 15.24
N ASP A 901 -4.24 50.27 13.96
CA ASP A 901 -4.12 48.91 13.41
C ASP A 901 -3.01 48.10 14.11
N GLU A 902 -1.88 48.75 14.40
CA GLU A 902 -0.77 48.14 15.13
C GLU A 902 -1.13 47.87 16.61
N ILE A 903 -1.88 48.77 17.24
CA ILE A 903 -2.42 48.56 18.61
C ILE A 903 -3.41 47.40 18.63
N ARG A 904 -4.35 47.33 17.67
CA ARG A 904 -5.29 46.21 17.53
C ARG A 904 -4.55 44.89 17.35
N PHE A 905 -3.47 44.87 16.57
CA PHE A 905 -2.64 43.68 16.42
C PHE A 905 -1.97 43.26 17.74
N LEU A 906 -1.42 44.21 18.52
CA LEU A 906 -0.87 43.92 19.85
C LEU A 906 -1.93 43.30 20.78
N MET A 907 -3.16 43.84 20.77
CA MET A 907 -4.27 43.29 21.55
C MET A 907 -4.68 41.89 21.09
N CYS A 908 -4.68 41.63 19.78
CA CYS A 908 -4.90 40.28 19.26
C CYS A 908 -3.84 39.29 19.78
N CYS A 909 -2.61 39.73 19.99
CA CYS A 909 -1.56 38.86 20.54
C CYS A 909 -1.86 38.40 21.98
N MET A 910 -2.69 39.16 22.72
CA MET A 910 -3.06 38.91 24.13
C MET A 910 -4.21 37.92 24.30
N HIS A 911 -4.87 37.51 23.20
CA HIS A 911 -5.93 36.51 23.14
C HIS A 911 -7.00 36.65 24.25
N SER A 912 -6.91 35.87 25.33
CA SER A 912 -7.90 35.81 26.41
C SER A 912 -7.96 37.11 27.20
N ASP A 913 -6.86 37.85 27.24
CA ASP A 913 -6.78 39.16 27.90
C ASP A 913 -7.09 40.32 26.94
N ALA A 914 -7.56 40.03 25.72
CA ALA A 914 -7.92 41.06 24.76
C ALA A 914 -9.17 41.83 25.23
N PRO A 915 -9.17 43.17 25.16
CA PRO A 915 -10.31 43.98 25.57
C PRO A 915 -11.49 43.84 24.61
N ASP A 916 -12.71 44.17 25.08
CA ASP A 916 -13.96 44.02 24.33
C ASP A 916 -13.94 44.72 22.96
N GLU A 917 -13.27 45.88 22.85
CA GLU A 917 -13.11 46.59 21.57
C GLU A 917 -12.37 45.74 20.53
N CYS A 918 -11.35 45.00 20.96
CA CYS A 918 -10.60 44.09 20.09
C CYS A 918 -11.47 42.89 19.70
N VAL A 919 -12.19 42.30 20.65
CA VAL A 919 -13.09 41.16 20.42
C VAL A 919 -14.19 41.53 19.42
N GLN A 920 -14.81 42.71 19.56
CA GLN A 920 -15.80 43.21 18.60
C GLN A 920 -15.19 43.40 17.21
N TRP A 921 -14.00 44.02 17.11
CA TRP A 921 -13.29 44.22 15.85
C TRP A 921 -12.97 42.92 15.12
N ILE A 922 -12.57 41.87 15.83
CA ILE A 922 -12.30 40.54 15.25
C ILE A 922 -13.63 39.89 14.81
N THR A 923 -14.63 39.87 15.68
CA THR A 923 -15.92 39.22 15.43
C THR A 923 -16.64 39.83 14.22
N GLU A 924 -16.53 41.15 14.03
CA GLU A 924 -17.05 41.84 12.85
C GLU A 924 -16.35 41.45 11.55
N GLN A 925 -15.03 41.26 11.55
CA GLN A 925 -14.30 40.83 10.36
C GLN A 925 -14.65 39.40 9.95
N VAL A 926 -14.75 38.51 10.94
CA VAL A 926 -15.08 37.09 10.73
C VAL A 926 -16.51 36.96 10.20
N SER A 927 -17.49 37.64 10.80
CA SER A 927 -18.89 37.59 10.36
C SER A 927 -19.13 38.17 8.96
N LYS A 928 -18.28 39.11 8.50
CA LYS A 928 -18.36 39.71 7.16
C LYS A 928 -17.53 38.97 6.10
N ASP A 929 -16.81 37.89 6.47
CA ASP A 929 -15.83 37.17 5.65
C ASP A 929 -14.81 38.11 4.94
N ARG A 930 -14.36 39.14 5.68
CA ARG A 930 -13.38 40.14 5.22
C ARG A 930 -12.27 40.25 6.26
N ILE A 931 -11.35 39.30 6.21
CA ILE A 931 -10.21 39.25 7.11
C ILE A 931 -9.05 40.00 6.47
N ASP A 932 -8.82 41.21 6.94
CA ASP A 932 -7.74 42.06 6.42
C ASP A 932 -6.36 41.57 6.86
N ASN A 933 -6.26 41.00 8.07
CA ASN A 933 -5.03 40.47 8.63
C ASN A 933 -5.23 39.08 9.27
N PRO A 934 -5.03 37.97 8.50
CA PRO A 934 -5.17 36.61 9.02
C PRO A 934 -4.27 36.30 10.22
N ARG A 935 -3.10 36.95 10.31
CA ARG A 935 -2.18 36.81 11.43
C ARG A 935 -2.79 37.33 12.73
N ALA A 936 -3.46 38.48 12.69
CA ALA A 936 -4.10 39.06 13.86
C ALA A 936 -5.17 38.12 14.43
N VAL A 937 -6.08 37.66 13.57
CA VAL A 937 -7.14 36.72 13.97
C VAL A 937 -6.57 35.40 14.47
N GLY A 938 -5.53 34.87 13.81
CA GLY A 938 -4.88 33.63 14.23
C GLY A 938 -4.20 33.74 15.59
N PHE A 939 -3.66 34.91 15.94
CA PHE A 939 -3.05 35.14 17.25
C PHE A 939 -4.12 35.27 18.33
N ALA A 940 -5.26 35.91 18.00
CA ALA A 940 -6.37 36.14 18.92
C ALA A 940 -7.10 34.85 19.32
N LEU A 941 -7.09 33.81 18.48
CA LEU A 941 -7.67 32.51 18.81
C LEU A 941 -7.02 31.86 20.03
N GLY A 942 -5.72 32.10 20.28
CA GLY A 942 -5.01 31.61 21.45
C GLY A 942 -5.21 30.10 21.68
N SER A 943 -5.60 29.75 22.91
CA SER A 943 -5.95 28.39 23.36
C SER A 943 -7.44 28.03 23.16
N VAL A 944 -8.25 28.92 22.58
CA VAL A 944 -9.69 28.74 22.30
C VAL A 944 -10.52 28.43 23.57
N VAL A 945 -10.17 29.06 24.69
CA VAL A 945 -10.85 28.86 25.98
C VAL A 945 -12.04 29.82 26.14
N GLU A 946 -11.94 31.04 25.60
CA GLU A 946 -13.00 32.03 25.74
C GLU A 946 -14.21 31.74 24.83
N PRO A 947 -15.45 32.03 25.28
CA PRO A 947 -16.65 31.79 24.47
C PRO A 947 -16.62 32.46 23.09
N TRP A 948 -16.03 33.65 22.98
CA TRP A 948 -15.91 34.36 21.71
C TRP A 948 -14.88 33.70 20.78
N GLN A 949 -13.79 33.14 21.31
CA GLN A 949 -12.80 32.37 20.53
C GLN A 949 -13.43 31.09 19.98
N GLN A 950 -14.20 30.38 20.80
CA GLN A 950 -14.95 29.18 20.38
C GLN A 950 -15.96 29.51 19.29
N SER A 951 -16.66 30.65 19.41
CA SER A 951 -17.60 31.11 18.38
C SER A 951 -16.91 31.43 17.06
N ILE A 952 -15.74 32.09 17.09
CA ILE A 952 -14.95 32.36 15.87
C ILE A 952 -14.45 31.05 15.24
N LEU A 953 -13.89 30.14 16.04
CA LEU A 953 -13.42 28.85 15.52
C LEU A 953 -14.56 28.06 14.87
N SER A 954 -15.72 28.02 15.54
CA SER A 954 -16.93 27.37 15.01
C SER A 954 -17.38 27.99 13.69
N GLY A 955 -17.37 29.32 13.58
CA GLY A 955 -17.69 30.03 12.34
C GLY A 955 -16.75 29.67 11.18
N PHE A 956 -15.45 29.48 11.44
CA PHE A 956 -14.52 28.98 10.44
C PHE A 956 -14.76 27.51 10.04
N MET A 957 -15.27 26.69 10.97
CA MET A 957 -15.55 25.27 10.73
C MET A 957 -16.82 25.03 9.91
N GLU A 958 -17.78 25.94 9.90
CA GLU A 958 -18.95 25.85 9.02
C GLU A 958 -18.55 25.76 7.54
N ARG A 959 -17.46 26.45 7.16
CA ARG A 959 -16.86 26.37 5.82
C ARG A 959 -15.39 26.81 5.84
N PRO A 960 -14.42 25.88 5.79
CA PRO A 960 -12.99 26.23 5.82
C PRO A 960 -12.55 26.93 4.52
N THR A 961 -12.65 28.27 4.49
CA THR A 961 -12.19 29.09 3.36
C THR A 961 -10.67 29.20 3.31
N GLU A 962 -10.11 29.69 2.20
CA GLU A 962 -8.68 30.00 2.11
C GLU A 962 -8.24 30.97 3.22
N SER A 963 -9.07 31.96 3.54
CA SER A 963 -8.84 32.88 4.66
C SER A 963 -8.76 32.16 6.00
N ALA A 964 -9.65 31.20 6.27
CA ALA A 964 -9.61 30.39 7.49
C ALA A 964 -8.32 29.56 7.59
N LEU A 965 -7.88 28.94 6.49
CA LEU A 965 -6.63 28.19 6.46
C LEU A 965 -5.42 29.10 6.75
N ARG A 966 -5.41 30.33 6.23
CA ARG A 966 -4.37 31.30 6.53
C ARG A 966 -4.38 31.69 8.01
N VAL A 967 -5.55 31.88 8.62
CA VAL A 967 -5.69 32.12 10.07
C VAL A 967 -5.11 30.93 10.87
N PHE A 968 -5.43 29.70 10.49
CA PHE A 968 -4.91 28.50 11.17
C PHE A 968 -3.41 28.33 11.02
N ALA A 969 -2.79 28.76 9.92
CA ALA A 969 -1.34 28.75 9.77
C ALA A 969 -0.62 29.56 10.85
N TYR A 970 -1.27 30.57 11.44
CA TYR A 970 -0.76 31.32 12.59
C TYR A 970 -1.19 30.70 13.91
N ALA A 971 -2.47 30.37 14.08
CA ALA A 971 -3.01 29.84 15.34
C ALA A 971 -2.38 28.50 15.76
N ILE A 972 -2.11 27.61 14.79
CA ILE A 972 -1.54 26.28 15.05
C ILE A 972 -0.16 26.33 15.70
N TRP A 973 0.60 27.42 15.51
CA TRP A 973 1.92 27.62 16.10
C TRP A 973 1.90 28.60 17.29
N ARG A 974 0.70 28.95 17.78
CA ARG A 974 0.48 29.85 18.93
C ARG A 974 0.25 29.10 20.23
N ASP A 975 -0.44 27.96 20.13
CA ASP A 975 -0.74 27.06 21.24
C ASP A 975 -0.40 25.61 20.87
N ARG A 976 0.12 24.84 21.83
CA ARG A 976 0.57 23.47 21.59
C ARG A 976 -0.59 22.49 21.36
N HIS A 977 -1.76 22.76 21.95
CA HIS A 977 -2.96 21.92 21.90
C HIS A 977 -3.98 22.38 20.83
N PHE A 978 -3.67 23.39 20.02
CA PHE A 978 -4.58 23.91 19.00
C PHE A 978 -5.07 22.83 18.01
N VAL A 979 -4.21 21.85 17.67
CA VAL A 979 -4.58 20.74 16.76
C VAL A 979 -5.62 19.81 17.39
N GLU A 980 -5.64 19.71 18.71
CA GLU A 980 -6.57 18.85 19.47
C GLU A 980 -7.98 19.45 19.56
N GLN A 981 -8.17 20.70 19.11
CA GLN A 981 -9.48 21.36 19.08
C GLN A 981 -10.39 20.87 17.94
N PHE A 982 -9.84 20.12 16.99
CA PHE A 982 -10.59 19.64 15.82
C PHE A 982 -11.05 18.20 16.01
N ASP A 983 -12.32 17.93 15.69
CA ASP A 983 -12.82 16.57 15.53
C ASP A 983 -12.43 15.96 14.16
N VAL A 984 -12.81 14.69 13.94
CA VAL A 984 -12.48 13.94 12.70
C VAL A 984 -13.08 14.60 11.46
N GLU A 985 -14.31 15.10 11.53
CA GLU A 985 -15.01 15.70 10.39
C GLU A 985 -14.38 17.05 10.02
N GLN A 986 -14.13 17.88 11.03
CA GLN A 986 -13.46 19.17 10.91
C GLN A 986 -12.03 19.02 10.38
N MET A 987 -11.26 18.08 10.93
CA MET A 987 -9.90 17.79 10.46
C MET A 987 -9.91 17.37 8.99
N THR A 988 -10.85 16.51 8.58
CA THR A 988 -10.99 16.08 7.19
C THR A 988 -11.32 17.26 6.27
N ALA A 989 -12.25 18.13 6.66
CA ALA A 989 -12.62 19.31 5.88
C ALA A 989 -11.47 20.32 5.72
N ILE A 990 -10.65 20.51 6.76
CA ILE A 990 -9.43 21.33 6.71
C ILE A 990 -8.43 20.72 5.71
N LEU A 991 -8.20 19.41 5.77
CA LEU A 991 -7.25 18.72 4.89
C LEU A 991 -7.68 18.76 3.42
N ASP A 992 -8.97 18.58 3.12
CA ASP A 992 -9.50 18.67 1.77
C ASP A 992 -9.37 20.09 1.19
N SER A 993 -9.66 21.10 2.02
CA SER A 993 -9.52 22.51 1.66
C SER A 993 -8.04 22.89 1.45
N LEU A 994 -7.15 22.41 2.32
CA LEU A 994 -5.71 22.61 2.20
C LEU A 994 -5.13 21.94 0.95
N ASN A 995 -5.52 20.69 0.66
CA ASN A 995 -5.11 20.00 -0.56
C ASN A 995 -5.59 20.77 -1.81
N THR A 996 -6.80 21.34 -1.77
CA THR A 996 -7.31 22.20 -2.83
C THR A 996 -6.44 23.44 -3.02
N VAL A 997 -6.12 24.18 -1.95
CA VAL A 997 -5.25 25.37 -2.00
C VAL A 997 -3.87 25.01 -2.57
N LEU A 998 -3.22 23.97 -2.04
CA LEU A 998 -1.91 23.52 -2.51
C LEU A 998 -1.94 23.08 -3.99
N SER A 999 -3.05 22.52 -4.48
CA SER A 999 -3.19 22.15 -5.88
C SER A 999 -3.28 23.35 -6.84
N GLN A 1000 -3.76 24.49 -6.34
CA GLN A 1000 -3.96 25.72 -7.11
C GLN A 1000 -2.72 26.61 -7.18
N ILE A 1001 -1.68 26.31 -6.38
CA ILE A 1001 -0.39 27.03 -6.45
C ILE A 1001 0.18 26.90 -7.87
N LYS A 1002 0.56 28.05 -8.44
CA LYS A 1002 1.14 28.19 -9.79
C LYS A 1002 2.62 28.54 -9.69
N PRO A 1003 3.42 28.30 -10.74
CA PRO A 1003 4.79 28.80 -10.81
C PRO A 1003 4.85 30.30 -10.52
N CYS A 1004 5.95 30.75 -9.88
CA CYS A 1004 6.14 32.16 -9.55
C CYS A 1004 5.98 33.02 -10.81
N PRO A 1005 5.09 34.03 -10.80
CA PRO A 1005 4.88 34.88 -11.96
C PRO A 1005 6.15 35.66 -12.32
N PRO A 1006 6.41 35.91 -13.62
CA PRO A 1006 7.57 36.69 -14.05
C PRO A 1006 7.45 38.13 -13.57
N ARG A 1007 8.56 38.71 -13.09
CA ARG A 1007 8.61 40.10 -12.63
C ARG A 1007 8.21 41.05 -13.76
N LYS A 1008 7.28 41.97 -13.50
CA LYS A 1008 6.85 42.97 -14.49
C LYS A 1008 7.89 44.07 -14.71
N LYS A 1009 8.74 44.35 -13.70
CA LYS A 1009 9.85 45.32 -13.72
C LYS A 1009 10.99 44.86 -12.79
N ILE A 1010 12.23 45.31 -13.00
CA ILE A 1010 13.40 44.98 -12.16
C ILE A 1010 13.18 45.30 -10.66
N ASN A 1011 12.42 46.38 -10.36
CA ASN A 1011 12.14 46.82 -9.00
C ASN A 1011 10.89 46.18 -8.37
N ASP A 1012 10.20 45.25 -9.06
CA ASP A 1012 8.99 44.58 -8.56
C ASP A 1012 9.35 43.39 -7.66
N LYS A 1013 10.01 43.67 -6.54
CA LYS A 1013 10.34 42.65 -5.51
C LYS A 1013 9.09 42.13 -4.80
N ARG A 1014 8.02 42.95 -4.75
CA ARG A 1014 6.78 42.67 -4.01
C ARG A 1014 5.98 41.51 -4.59
N THR A 1015 5.97 41.34 -5.92
CA THR A 1015 5.29 40.22 -6.57
C THR A 1015 5.89 38.87 -6.17
N THR A 1016 7.22 38.76 -6.12
CA THR A 1016 7.90 37.54 -5.66
C THR A 1016 7.66 37.30 -4.16
N LEU A 1017 7.72 38.36 -3.34
CA LEU A 1017 7.50 38.27 -1.89
C LEU A 1017 6.09 37.77 -1.54
N ASN A 1018 5.06 38.34 -2.16
CA ASN A 1018 3.67 37.94 -1.95
C ASN A 1018 3.41 36.50 -2.38
N TRP A 1019 4.02 36.06 -3.49
CA TRP A 1019 3.92 34.67 -3.94
C TRP A 1019 4.59 33.70 -2.96
N LEU A 1020 5.77 34.06 -2.44
CA LEU A 1020 6.45 33.27 -1.41
C LEU A 1020 5.59 33.17 -0.15
N GLN A 1021 5.05 34.28 0.36
CA GLN A 1021 4.21 34.26 1.56
C GLN A 1021 2.94 33.42 1.40
N SER A 1022 2.19 33.62 0.31
CA SER A 1022 0.98 32.83 0.02
C SER A 1022 1.26 31.35 -0.24
N THR A 1023 2.50 30.99 -0.59
CA THR A 1023 2.94 29.59 -0.73
C THR A 1023 3.39 29.01 0.61
N THR A 1024 4.08 29.78 1.45
CA THR A 1024 4.62 29.31 2.74
C THR A 1024 3.52 29.05 3.77
N GLU A 1025 2.55 29.95 3.94
CA GLU A 1025 1.50 29.82 4.97
C GLU A 1025 0.75 28.48 4.95
N PRO A 1026 0.23 27.96 3.81
CA PRO A 1026 -0.42 26.65 3.79
C PRO A 1026 0.54 25.48 4.07
N LEU A 1027 1.84 25.62 3.74
CA LEU A 1027 2.86 24.61 4.05
C LEU A 1027 3.18 24.58 5.56
N GLU A 1028 3.21 25.74 6.21
CA GLU A 1028 3.37 25.85 7.67
C GLU A 1028 2.16 25.29 8.42
N LEU A 1029 0.94 25.51 7.90
CA LEU A 1029 -0.26 24.85 8.42
C LEU A 1029 -0.16 23.34 8.28
N LEU A 1030 0.23 22.83 7.11
CA LEU A 1030 0.41 21.39 6.89
C LEU A 1030 1.43 20.78 7.87
N LEU A 1031 2.55 21.46 8.09
CA LEU A 1031 3.55 21.02 9.07
C LEU A 1031 2.95 20.99 10.49
N GLY A 1032 2.14 21.98 10.84
CA GLY A 1032 1.47 22.02 12.15
C GLY A 1032 0.42 20.90 12.31
N LEU A 1033 -0.36 20.60 11.27
CA LEU A 1033 -1.42 19.59 11.27
C LEU A 1033 -0.85 18.17 11.37
N LEU A 1034 0.38 17.93 10.89
CA LEU A 1034 1.07 16.65 11.04
C LEU A 1034 1.26 16.24 12.52
N ARG A 1035 1.15 17.17 13.48
CA ARG A 1035 1.12 16.87 14.92
C ARG A 1035 -0.10 16.05 15.34
N ALA A 1036 -1.16 16.03 14.54
CA ALA A 1036 -2.35 15.19 14.76
C ALA A 1036 -2.02 13.69 14.82
N ARG A 1037 -0.85 13.26 14.32
CA ARG A 1037 -0.34 11.89 14.49
C ARG A 1037 -0.14 11.49 15.95
N ASN A 1038 0.02 12.46 16.86
CA ASN A 1038 0.09 12.21 18.30
C ASN A 1038 -1.29 12.26 18.98
N SER A 1039 -2.38 12.38 18.22
CA SER A 1039 -3.73 12.42 18.79
C SER A 1039 -4.06 11.12 19.53
N PRO A 1040 -4.74 11.20 20.69
CA PRO A 1040 -5.27 10.02 21.37
C PRO A 1040 -6.35 9.32 20.53
N ASP A 1041 -7.10 10.08 19.71
CA ASP A 1041 -8.11 9.55 18.80
C ASP A 1041 -7.47 8.76 17.66
N ALA A 1042 -7.85 7.48 17.52
CA ALA A 1042 -7.29 6.59 16.51
C ALA A 1042 -7.65 6.98 15.07
N GLN A 1043 -8.82 7.56 14.84
CA GLN A 1043 -9.22 8.01 13.50
C GLN A 1043 -8.41 9.25 13.10
N ILE A 1044 -8.30 10.26 13.97
CA ILE A 1044 -7.49 11.45 13.72
C ILE A 1044 -6.02 11.07 13.50
N ARG A 1045 -5.47 10.23 14.39
CA ARG A 1045 -4.09 9.74 14.29
C ARG A 1045 -3.80 9.06 12.96
N MET A 1046 -4.78 8.33 12.41
CA MET A 1046 -4.63 7.61 11.15
C MET A 1046 -4.69 8.52 9.92
N LEU A 1047 -5.45 9.62 9.92
CA LEU A 1047 -5.68 10.48 8.74
C LEU A 1047 -4.38 10.86 8.01
N LEU A 1048 -3.38 11.33 8.77
CA LEU A 1048 -2.12 11.83 8.24
C LEU A 1048 -0.98 10.81 8.33
N GLN A 1049 -1.23 9.53 8.61
CA GLN A 1049 -0.18 8.52 8.52
C GLN A 1049 0.34 8.40 7.09
N PRO A 1050 1.61 7.98 6.88
CA PRO A 1050 2.12 7.66 5.56
C PRO A 1050 1.22 6.66 4.85
N HIS A 1051 1.22 6.73 3.53
CA HIS A 1051 0.44 5.89 2.62
C HIS A 1051 -1.09 6.07 2.62
N GLN A 1052 -1.67 6.84 3.54
CA GLN A 1052 -3.07 7.26 3.42
C GLN A 1052 -3.29 8.07 2.14
N LYS A 1053 -4.51 7.99 1.59
CA LYS A 1053 -4.86 8.69 0.34
C LYS A 1053 -4.56 10.19 0.43
N VAL A 1054 -5.05 10.86 1.49
CA VAL A 1054 -4.85 12.29 1.70
C VAL A 1054 -3.36 12.63 1.88
N THR A 1055 -2.60 11.83 2.62
CA THR A 1055 -1.15 12.02 2.81
C THR A 1055 -0.36 11.88 1.51
N LYS A 1056 -0.70 10.88 0.67
CA LYS A 1056 -0.10 10.68 -0.67
C LYS A 1056 -0.40 11.87 -1.59
N GLU A 1057 -1.62 12.37 -1.57
CA GLU A 1057 -2.02 13.54 -2.36
C GLU A 1057 -1.25 14.79 -1.92
N LEU A 1058 -1.20 15.06 -0.61
CA LEU A 1058 -0.43 16.17 -0.02
C LEU A 1058 1.06 16.07 -0.34
N ALA A 1059 1.66 14.88 -0.24
CA ALA A 1059 3.07 14.64 -0.62
C ALA A 1059 3.31 15.02 -2.09
N ASN A 1060 2.43 14.61 -3.00
CA ASN A 1060 2.52 14.97 -4.41
C ASN A 1060 2.37 16.48 -4.64
N ARG A 1061 1.53 17.18 -3.84
CA ARG A 1061 1.42 18.64 -3.91
C ARG A 1061 2.70 19.33 -3.45
N VAL A 1062 3.28 18.89 -2.34
CA VAL A 1062 4.54 19.43 -1.80
C VAL A 1062 5.69 19.25 -2.80
N GLU A 1063 5.78 18.10 -3.46
CA GLU A 1063 6.78 17.85 -4.51
C GLU A 1063 6.62 18.81 -5.70
N ARG A 1064 5.39 19.03 -6.17
CA ARG A 1064 5.10 19.99 -7.24
C ARG A 1064 5.45 21.43 -6.85
N VAL A 1065 5.16 21.83 -5.61
CA VAL A 1065 5.55 23.15 -5.10
C VAL A 1065 7.08 23.27 -5.01
N THR A 1066 7.77 22.20 -4.63
CA THR A 1066 9.24 22.14 -4.60
C THR A 1066 9.84 22.40 -5.98
N GLU A 1067 9.27 21.83 -7.04
CA GLU A 1067 9.68 22.11 -8.42
C GLU A 1067 9.48 23.59 -8.79
N PHE A 1068 8.37 24.21 -8.38
CA PHE A 1068 8.11 25.63 -8.66
C PHE A 1068 9.07 26.56 -7.93
N VAL A 1069 9.40 26.26 -6.67
CA VAL A 1069 10.37 27.03 -5.90
C VAL A 1069 11.77 26.90 -6.51
N ALA A 1070 12.18 25.70 -6.94
CA ALA A 1070 13.47 25.47 -7.58
C ALA A 1070 13.63 26.21 -8.92
N GLN A 1071 12.53 26.50 -9.62
CA GLN A 1071 12.52 27.31 -10.85
C GLN A 1071 12.48 28.82 -10.58
N SER A 1072 12.27 29.22 -9.33
CA SER A 1072 12.19 30.62 -8.93
C SER A 1072 13.55 31.17 -8.48
N ASN A 1073 13.77 32.47 -8.62
CA ASN A 1073 14.97 33.15 -8.08
C ASN A 1073 14.86 33.48 -6.58
N GLY A 1074 13.87 32.91 -5.87
CA GLY A 1074 13.58 33.23 -4.45
C GLY A 1074 13.84 32.03 -3.54
N CYS A 1075 14.24 32.29 -2.30
CA CYS A 1075 14.31 31.28 -1.25
C CYS A 1075 12.99 31.28 -0.46
N LEU A 1076 12.41 30.10 -0.24
CA LEU A 1076 11.21 29.97 0.58
C LEU A 1076 11.59 30.09 2.06
N TYR A 1077 11.24 31.22 2.66
CA TYR A 1077 11.41 31.47 4.10
C TYR A 1077 10.21 30.92 4.87
N SER A 1078 10.46 30.26 6.00
CA SER A 1078 9.45 29.84 6.97
C SER A 1078 9.68 30.53 8.31
N ARG A 1079 8.59 30.91 8.98
CA ARG A 1079 8.60 31.41 10.36
C ARG A 1079 9.04 30.32 11.32
N ILE A 1080 8.74 29.06 11.00
CA ILE A 1080 9.10 27.89 11.80
C ILE A 1080 10.59 27.61 11.57
N GLN A 1081 11.38 27.71 12.64
CA GLN A 1081 12.82 27.42 12.60
C GLN A 1081 13.01 25.91 12.72
N ILE A 1082 13.52 25.31 11.64
CA ILE A 1082 13.67 23.86 11.50
C ILE A 1082 15.16 23.55 11.49
N ASN A 1083 15.63 22.86 12.51
CA ASN A 1083 16.99 22.31 12.54
C ASN A 1083 17.00 20.95 11.86
N ILE A 1084 17.74 20.83 10.76
CA ILE A 1084 17.77 19.63 9.94
C ILE A 1084 19.12 19.45 9.24
N GLU A 1085 19.65 18.23 9.32
CA GLU A 1085 20.83 17.83 8.54
C GLU A 1085 20.39 17.25 7.20
N LYS A 1086 20.66 17.98 6.12
CA LYS A 1086 20.38 17.49 4.77
C LYS A 1086 21.56 16.71 4.20
N PRO A 1087 21.31 15.68 3.37
CA PRO A 1087 22.37 15.01 2.62
C PRO A 1087 23.20 16.00 1.81
N HIS A 1088 24.51 15.74 1.71
CA HIS A 1088 25.45 16.63 1.03
C HIS A 1088 24.99 16.92 -0.40
N GLY A 1089 24.71 18.20 -0.69
CA GLY A 1089 24.26 18.69 -1.99
C GLY A 1089 22.75 18.96 -2.11
N ASP A 1090 21.88 18.53 -1.18
CA ASP A 1090 20.44 18.83 -1.24
C ASP A 1090 20.15 20.31 -0.96
N GLN A 1091 19.56 21.00 -1.95
CA GLN A 1091 19.24 22.43 -1.92
C GLN A 1091 17.76 22.72 -1.66
N THR A 1092 16.96 21.71 -1.33
CA THR A 1092 15.52 21.89 -1.03
C THR A 1092 15.35 22.79 0.19
N PRO A 1093 14.47 23.80 0.21
CA PRO A 1093 14.20 24.60 1.41
C PRO A 1093 13.80 23.75 2.63
N ASP A 1094 14.19 24.15 3.84
CA ASP A 1094 14.03 23.33 5.07
C ASP A 1094 12.59 22.86 5.29
N LEU A 1095 11.60 23.76 5.12
CA LEU A 1095 10.18 23.44 5.28
C LEU A 1095 9.72 22.36 4.30
N LEU A 1096 10.10 22.48 3.02
CA LEU A 1096 9.71 21.53 1.99
C LEU A 1096 10.39 20.18 2.18
N PHE A 1097 11.67 20.18 2.57
CA PHE A 1097 12.39 18.96 2.91
C PHE A 1097 11.73 18.26 4.10
N ALA A 1098 11.41 18.99 5.18
CA ALA A 1098 10.77 18.42 6.35
C ALA A 1098 9.40 17.82 6.03
N LEU A 1099 8.56 18.55 5.30
CA LEU A 1099 7.26 18.06 4.83
C LEU A 1099 7.39 16.79 4.00
N ARG A 1100 8.36 16.72 3.09
CA ARG A 1100 8.64 15.50 2.32
C ARG A 1100 8.90 14.33 3.24
N MET A 1101 9.84 14.46 4.19
CA MET A 1101 10.23 13.39 5.11
C MET A 1101 9.05 12.92 5.97
N TYR A 1102 8.27 13.85 6.54
CA TYR A 1102 7.11 13.49 7.35
C TYR A 1102 6.00 12.83 6.53
N LEU A 1103 5.67 13.35 5.34
CA LEU A 1103 4.57 12.82 4.52
C LEU A 1103 4.89 11.45 3.91
N THR A 1104 6.16 11.18 3.58
CA THR A 1104 6.59 9.87 3.07
C THR A 1104 6.84 8.84 4.16
N GLY A 1105 6.95 9.25 5.43
CA GLY A 1105 7.29 8.35 6.53
C GLY A 1105 8.74 7.89 6.51
N ASP A 1106 9.66 8.76 6.06
CA ASP A 1106 11.09 8.44 6.03
C ASP A 1106 11.68 8.51 7.45
N ASP A 1107 12.53 7.54 7.82
CA ASP A 1107 13.14 7.46 9.16
C ASP A 1107 13.94 8.73 9.53
N GLY A 1108 14.46 9.46 8.54
CA GLY A 1108 15.16 10.73 8.76
C GLY A 1108 14.25 11.84 9.33
N ALA A 1109 12.92 11.68 9.26
CA ALA A 1109 11.99 12.60 9.92
C ALA A 1109 12.15 12.63 11.45
N ASN A 1110 12.69 11.56 12.07
CA ASN A 1110 12.97 11.51 13.50
C ASN A 1110 14.09 12.47 13.94
N ALA A 1111 14.98 12.87 13.01
CA ALA A 1111 16.10 13.77 13.29
C ALA A 1111 15.73 15.25 13.11
N ILE A 1112 14.49 15.57 12.74
CA ILE A 1112 14.03 16.93 12.50
C ILE A 1112 13.57 17.54 13.82
N HIS A 1113 14.15 18.68 14.18
CA HIS A 1113 13.79 19.40 15.40
C HIS A 1113 13.29 20.79 15.06
N ILE A 1114 12.11 21.14 15.58
CA ILE A 1114 11.58 22.50 15.49
C ILE A 1114 12.05 23.27 16.73
N THR A 1115 12.88 24.29 16.53
CA THR A 1115 13.57 24.99 17.62
C THR A 1115 12.80 26.20 18.13
N SER A 1116 12.19 26.98 17.23
CA SER A 1116 11.41 28.16 17.58
C SER A 1116 10.51 28.59 16.43
N VAL A 1117 9.67 29.61 16.67
CA VAL A 1117 8.85 30.26 15.64
C VAL A 1117 9.17 31.76 15.67
N SER A 1118 9.76 32.25 14.59
CA SER A 1118 10.16 33.65 14.37
C SER A 1118 9.00 34.42 13.73
N ASP A 1119 8.24 35.11 14.57
CA ASP A 1119 7.14 36.00 14.15
C ASP A 1119 7.63 37.44 13.84
N LYS A 1120 8.95 37.65 13.72
CA LYS A 1120 9.52 38.92 13.24
C LYS A 1120 9.22 39.05 11.75
N ASN A 1121 8.47 40.08 11.37
CA ASN A 1121 8.44 40.53 9.98
C ASN A 1121 9.75 41.27 9.73
N ASP A 1122 10.83 40.55 9.43
CA ASP A 1122 12.00 41.18 8.84
C ASP A 1122 11.65 41.51 7.38
N GLU A 1123 11.30 42.78 7.13
CA GLU A 1123 11.20 43.34 5.78
C GLU A 1123 12.56 43.37 5.05
#